data_AF-A0A8T0I7Q6-F1
#
_entry.id   AF-A0A8T0I7Q6-F1
#
_cell.length_a   1.000
_cell.length_b   1.000
_cell.length_c   1.000
_cell.angle_alpha   90.00
_cell.angle_beta   90.00
_cell.angle_gamma   90.00
#
_symmetry.space_group_name_H-M   'P 1'
#
loop_
_entity.id
_entity.type
_entity.pdbx_description
1 polymer ?
#
loop_
_entity_poly.entity_id
_entity_poly.type
_entity_poly.pdbx_seq_one_letter_code
_entity_poly.pdbx_strand_id
1 'polypeptide(L)'
;MQVMAQVGYQYPAAAGGRVPGVLEAVDGCSSSTASSSLQLHGGGMRSGAMSVKLRCCGSLFLECGRGRNGGRVRRRGAAVVPVIVGCSGFEFPPDALFLGFDSSTQSLKVTAIDSELRLVKTAKVNYDADLKHYGTKDGVHRDPHVKGRYTAPALMWVEALDMMLTKLAEDGFPFHKVYAISGSAQQHGSVFWAQGARDSLLKNLDPSKSLLSQLQNAFATKESPMWMDSTTSAQCHAIEEALGGAAGVTALTGSRSLERYTGPQIRRIYETQEDVYHATERVSLISSFMASLLLGDYAAIDHSDAAGMTLMDLHHRNWSPDALNATAPGLLDKLGPLALPHSIAGKLHPYYVERYNFSPNCQIVTWSGDNPCSLAGLAMTRPGDIAISLGTGDTVFGVTHDSHPGLDGHVFPNPVDPNSYVAMLVHKNGSLSREEVRNQKANGSWEAFNELLDKSPPLNEGKMGFYYKEWESLPPLPVGYHRYVLRQSPSNSYTVQEAKKVPDFDAAAEVRAIVEGQFLSMRAHAERIGLPCPPERVIATGGGSTNKHLLALMASIFGCDVYTANCPDSAPLGAALRAAHGWICQEKGAFVPLASILKQANHETAFQCNLLAKKGSRELHEKYGQLAAVRMEIEHQLLEETHPPQAEVEVEKAKATVEKAKAKVEKAGVKVEIYQELFEETYPYHDAISSGLNVATLDH
;
A
#
# COMPACT_ATOMS: atom_id res chain seq x y z
N MET A 1 -41.56 -15.12 -6.94
CA MET A 1 -42.18 -15.44 -5.64
C MET A 1 -41.66 -16.76 -5.02
N GLN A 2 -40.45 -17.21 -5.36
CA GLN A 2 -39.84 -18.42 -4.78
C GLN A 2 -38.34 -18.20 -4.54
N VAL A 3 -37.96 -17.12 -3.83
CA VAL A 3 -36.58 -16.85 -3.35
C VAL A 3 -36.61 -16.04 -2.02
N MET A 4 -37.53 -16.37 -1.10
CA MET A 4 -37.63 -15.70 0.21
C MET A 4 -37.88 -16.72 1.32
N ALA A 5 -37.06 -17.78 1.39
CA ALA A 5 -37.16 -18.79 2.45
C ALA A 5 -35.80 -19.27 3.00
N GLN A 6 -34.69 -18.54 2.79
CA GLN A 6 -33.38 -18.98 3.29
C GLN A 6 -32.49 -17.90 3.92
N VAL A 7 -33.07 -16.77 4.34
CA VAL A 7 -32.36 -15.81 5.19
C VAL A 7 -33.17 -15.61 6.45
N GLY A 8 -32.90 -16.43 7.46
CA GLY A 8 -33.49 -16.32 8.78
C GLY A 8 -33.02 -15.04 9.47
N TYR A 9 -33.79 -13.97 9.34
CA TYR A 9 -33.69 -12.78 10.19
C TYR A 9 -35.05 -12.54 10.82
N GLN A 10 -35.16 -12.83 12.12
CA GLN A 10 -36.31 -12.44 12.94
C GLN A 10 -36.17 -10.98 13.34
N TYR A 11 -37.13 -10.13 12.98
CA TYR A 11 -37.38 -8.85 13.65
C TYR A 11 -38.57 -9.02 14.63
N PRO A 12 -38.54 -8.39 15.82
CA PRO A 12 -39.60 -8.54 16.81
C PRO A 12 -40.87 -7.82 16.36
N ALA A 13 -42.01 -8.47 16.57
CA ALA A 13 -43.32 -7.96 16.23
C ALA A 13 -43.68 -6.72 17.06
N ALA A 14 -43.98 -5.60 16.40
CA ALA A 14 -44.76 -4.50 16.95
C ALA A 14 -45.69 -3.92 15.88
N ALA A 15 -46.98 -4.25 16.03
CA ALA A 15 -48.21 -3.58 15.57
C ALA A 15 -48.23 -2.82 14.22
N GLY A 16 -48.88 -3.44 13.22
CA GLY A 16 -49.84 -2.79 12.32
C GLY A 16 -49.32 -1.92 11.17
N GLY A 17 -49.25 -2.47 9.95
CA GLY A 17 -49.10 -1.69 8.71
C GLY A 17 -49.01 -2.57 7.45
N ARG A 18 -49.77 -2.25 6.40
CA ARG A 18 -49.89 -3.00 5.14
C ARG A 18 -48.62 -2.94 4.28
N VAL A 19 -48.34 -4.02 3.55
CA VAL A 19 -47.28 -4.13 2.52
C VAL A 19 -47.65 -3.30 1.27
N PRO A 20 -46.77 -2.44 0.70
CA PRO A 20 -47.00 -1.81 -0.60
C PRO A 20 -46.53 -2.73 -1.75
N GLY A 21 -47.28 -2.70 -2.86
CA GLY A 21 -47.12 -3.58 -4.02
C GLY A 21 -45.86 -3.35 -4.87
N VAL A 22 -45.56 -4.36 -5.69
CA VAL A 22 -44.43 -4.47 -6.62
C VAL A 22 -44.60 -3.49 -7.79
N LEU A 23 -43.53 -2.77 -8.15
CA LEU A 23 -43.41 -2.00 -9.39
C LEU A 23 -42.54 -2.78 -10.38
N GLU A 24 -43.11 -3.22 -11.50
CA GLU A 24 -42.36 -3.69 -12.68
C GLU A 24 -41.91 -2.49 -13.52
N ALA A 25 -40.64 -2.48 -13.94
CA ALA A 25 -40.12 -1.52 -14.91
C ALA A 25 -40.15 -2.14 -16.31
N VAL A 26 -40.77 -1.43 -17.24
CA VAL A 26 -40.84 -1.77 -18.67
C VAL A 26 -39.62 -1.19 -19.38
N ASP A 27 -38.98 -2.00 -20.22
CA ASP A 27 -37.82 -1.62 -21.03
C ASP A 27 -38.13 -0.54 -22.08
N GLY A 28 -37.17 0.39 -22.25
CA GLY A 28 -37.04 1.22 -23.44
C GLY A 28 -37.12 2.73 -23.21
N CYS A 29 -35.98 3.42 -23.26
CA CYS A 29 -35.91 4.79 -23.77
C CYS A 29 -34.50 5.17 -24.21
N SER A 30 -34.37 5.42 -25.52
CA SER A 30 -33.24 6.08 -26.16
C SER A 30 -33.30 7.60 -25.95
N SER A 31 -32.14 8.23 -26.13
CA SER A 31 -31.84 9.66 -26.05
C SER A 31 -32.99 10.63 -26.42
N SER A 32 -33.49 11.37 -25.45
CA SER A 32 -33.81 12.82 -25.51
C SER A 32 -34.60 13.21 -24.26
N THR A 33 -34.47 14.47 -23.84
CA THR A 33 -35.13 15.06 -22.66
C THR A 33 -36.64 14.81 -22.64
N ALA A 34 -37.11 14.00 -21.70
CA ALA A 34 -38.54 13.84 -21.41
C ALA A 34 -38.83 14.23 -19.95
N SER A 35 -39.64 15.27 -19.75
CA SER A 35 -40.29 15.54 -18.47
C SER A 35 -41.58 14.74 -18.39
N SER A 36 -41.65 13.73 -17.52
CA SER A 36 -42.89 13.00 -17.24
C SER A 36 -43.47 13.45 -15.89
N SER A 37 -44.72 13.90 -15.91
CA SER A 37 -45.51 14.20 -14.70
C SER A 37 -46.27 12.94 -14.26
N LEU A 38 -45.95 12.40 -13.08
CA LEU A 38 -46.74 11.33 -12.46
C LEU A 38 -47.93 11.92 -11.69
N GLN A 39 -49.15 11.49 -12.01
CA GLN A 39 -50.33 11.67 -11.16
C GLN A 39 -50.59 10.41 -10.34
N LEU A 40 -50.63 10.55 -9.02
CA LEU A 40 -51.11 9.51 -8.11
C LEU A 40 -52.64 9.62 -7.99
N HIS A 41 -53.37 8.51 -8.17
CA HIS A 41 -54.78 8.41 -7.82
C HIS A 41 -54.92 7.50 -6.59
N GLY A 42 -55.33 8.09 -5.47
CA GLY A 42 -55.67 7.42 -4.22
C GLY A 42 -56.45 8.38 -3.34
N GLY A 43 -57.67 8.01 -2.95
CA GLY A 43 -58.71 8.91 -2.46
C GLY A 43 -58.37 9.70 -1.19
N GLY A 44 -58.83 10.96 -1.18
CA GLY A 44 -59.20 11.69 0.03
C GLY A 44 -58.08 12.37 0.82
N MET A 45 -57.33 13.32 0.23
CA MET A 45 -56.91 14.60 0.83
C MET A 45 -55.98 15.36 -0.15
N ARG A 46 -55.96 16.70 -0.03
CA ARG A 46 -55.56 17.70 -1.05
C ARG A 46 -54.20 17.48 -1.74
N SER A 47 -54.18 17.75 -3.04
CA SER A 47 -53.05 17.76 -3.97
C SER A 47 -51.95 18.75 -3.59
N GLY A 48 -50.72 18.26 -3.37
CA GLY A 48 -49.49 19.05 -3.43
C GLY A 48 -48.60 18.52 -4.56
N ALA A 49 -48.25 19.36 -5.53
CA ALA A 49 -47.40 18.98 -6.66
C ALA A 49 -45.96 18.76 -6.19
N MET A 50 -45.41 17.56 -6.40
CA MET A 50 -43.99 17.25 -6.21
C MET A 50 -43.31 17.30 -7.58
N SER A 51 -42.32 18.18 -7.73
CA SER A 51 -41.46 18.26 -8.92
C SER A 51 -40.20 17.43 -8.65
N VAL A 52 -39.96 16.40 -9.45
CA VAL A 52 -38.71 15.63 -9.44
C VAL A 52 -37.88 16.08 -10.64
N LYS A 53 -36.70 16.66 -10.40
CA LYS A 53 -35.68 16.92 -11.44
C LYS A 53 -34.57 15.90 -11.31
N LEU A 54 -34.42 15.04 -12.32
CA LEU A 54 -33.25 14.18 -12.50
C LEU A 54 -32.12 15.01 -13.12
N ARG A 55 -30.97 15.10 -12.43
CA ARG A 55 -29.69 15.49 -13.04
C ARG A 55 -28.80 14.25 -13.11
N CYS A 56 -28.25 13.98 -14.30
CA CYS A 56 -27.15 13.02 -14.47
C CYS A 56 -25.91 13.53 -13.73
N CYS A 57 -25.78 13.14 -12.47
CA CYS A 57 -24.55 13.02 -11.69
C CYS A 57 -24.93 12.41 -10.33
N GLY A 58 -24.84 11.08 -10.23
CA GLY A 58 -24.45 10.31 -9.03
C GLY A 58 -25.06 10.59 -7.64
N SER A 59 -26.13 11.36 -7.45
CA SER A 59 -26.73 11.55 -6.13
C SER A 59 -28.23 11.85 -6.21
N LEU A 60 -29.04 11.05 -5.52
CA LEU A 60 -30.46 11.32 -5.32
C LEU A 60 -30.60 12.28 -4.13
N PHE A 61 -30.94 13.54 -4.39
CA PHE A 61 -31.33 14.48 -3.33
C PHE A 61 -32.85 14.58 -3.25
N LEU A 62 -33.42 14.14 -2.13
CA LEU A 62 -34.81 14.45 -1.77
C LEU A 62 -34.84 15.82 -1.09
N GLU A 63 -35.14 16.88 -1.85
CA GLU A 63 -35.48 18.17 -1.25
C GLU A 63 -36.93 18.14 -0.73
N CYS A 64 -37.09 18.19 0.59
CA CYS A 64 -38.37 18.42 1.22
C CYS A 64 -38.64 19.93 1.25
N GLY A 65 -39.55 20.42 0.40
CA GLY A 65 -39.94 21.83 0.37
C GLY A 65 -40.54 22.30 1.70
N ARG A 66 -40.13 23.48 2.17
CA ARG A 66 -40.66 24.12 3.39
C ARG A 66 -42.15 24.43 3.26
N GLY A 67 -42.99 23.67 3.96
CA GLY A 67 -44.34 24.08 4.32
C GLY A 67 -44.33 25.08 5.47
N ARG A 68 -45.04 26.20 5.32
CA ARG A 68 -45.30 27.16 6.40
C ARG A 68 -46.13 26.49 7.51
N ASN A 69 -45.50 26.14 8.63
CA ASN A 69 -46.00 26.36 9.99
C ASN A 69 -44.96 25.87 11.01
N GLY A 70 -44.71 26.69 12.03
CA GLY A 70 -43.68 26.48 13.04
C GLY A 70 -43.94 25.25 13.89
N GLY A 71 -42.97 24.33 13.91
CA GLY A 71 -42.89 23.19 14.83
C GLY A 71 -41.51 22.55 14.76
N ARG A 72 -40.82 22.43 15.90
CA ARG A 72 -39.49 21.79 16.01
C ARG A 72 -39.59 20.30 15.66
N VAL A 73 -38.87 19.87 14.63
CA VAL A 73 -38.62 18.44 14.33
C VAL A 73 -37.16 18.11 14.61
N ARG A 74 -36.90 17.10 15.44
CA ARG A 74 -35.56 16.56 15.74
C ARG A 74 -34.96 15.96 14.45
N ARG A 75 -33.76 16.41 14.06
CA ARG A 75 -32.95 15.77 13.00
C ARG A 75 -32.61 14.35 13.44
N ARG A 76 -33.18 13.34 12.78
CA ARG A 76 -32.63 11.98 12.74
C ARG A 76 -31.86 11.83 11.43
N GLY A 77 -30.68 11.20 11.51
CA GLY A 77 -29.67 11.14 10.45
C GLY A 77 -30.22 10.68 9.10
N ALA A 78 -29.72 11.31 8.04
CA ALA A 78 -29.91 10.82 6.68
C ALA A 78 -29.10 9.53 6.53
N ALA A 79 -29.79 8.40 6.37
CA ALA A 79 -29.16 7.16 5.94
C ALA A 79 -28.97 7.23 4.43
N VAL A 80 -27.71 7.23 3.98
CA VAL A 80 -27.36 6.99 2.58
C VAL A 80 -27.55 5.49 2.34
N VAL A 81 -28.63 5.13 1.66
CA VAL A 81 -28.84 3.75 1.19
C VAL A 81 -28.21 3.67 -0.20
N PRO A 82 -27.13 2.90 -0.41
CA PRO A 82 -26.60 2.67 -1.74
C PRO A 82 -27.65 1.88 -2.54
N VAL A 83 -28.20 2.50 -3.57
CA VAL A 83 -29.00 1.79 -4.56
C VAL A 83 -28.02 1.01 -5.42
N ILE A 84 -27.82 -0.27 -5.09
CA ILE A 84 -27.18 -1.22 -6.00
C ILE A 84 -28.19 -1.47 -7.11
N VAL A 85 -28.03 -0.76 -8.24
CA VAL A 85 -28.68 -1.14 -9.48
C VAL A 85 -28.12 -2.52 -9.82
N GLY A 86 -28.98 -3.55 -9.87
CA GLY A 86 -28.57 -4.89 -10.24
C GLY A 86 -27.86 -4.83 -11.59
N CYS A 87 -26.57 -5.15 -11.61
CA CYS A 87 -25.82 -5.19 -12.86
C CYS A 87 -26.43 -6.27 -13.74
N SER A 88 -27.04 -5.85 -14.85
CA SER A 88 -27.12 -6.68 -16.04
C SER A 88 -25.72 -7.22 -16.34
N GLY A 89 -25.63 -8.51 -16.68
CA GLY A 89 -24.36 -9.21 -16.90
C GLY A 89 -23.42 -8.41 -17.80
N PHE A 90 -22.15 -8.39 -17.47
CA PHE A 90 -21.10 -7.99 -18.39
C PHE A 90 -20.36 -9.26 -18.81
N GLU A 91 -20.09 -9.35 -20.10
CA GLU A 91 -19.28 -10.41 -20.68
C GLU A 91 -18.12 -9.75 -21.40
N PHE A 92 -16.93 -10.34 -21.24
CA PHE A 92 -15.79 -9.96 -22.04
C PHE A 92 -15.99 -10.44 -23.49
N PRO A 93 -15.41 -9.76 -24.49
CA PRO A 93 -15.44 -10.26 -25.86
C PRO A 93 -14.84 -11.68 -25.91
N PRO A 94 -15.44 -12.62 -26.67
CA PRO A 94 -14.87 -13.94 -26.85
C PRO A 94 -13.44 -13.83 -27.38
N ASP A 95 -12.53 -14.65 -26.86
CA ASP A 95 -11.09 -14.66 -27.18
C ASP A 95 -10.30 -13.42 -26.74
N ALA A 96 -10.88 -12.51 -25.95
CA ALA A 96 -10.15 -11.34 -25.45
C ALA A 96 -8.97 -11.75 -24.56
N LEU A 97 -7.83 -11.09 -24.76
CA LEU A 97 -6.68 -11.18 -23.87
C LEU A 97 -6.45 -9.86 -23.14
N PHE A 98 -6.06 -9.97 -21.88
CA PHE A 98 -5.67 -8.86 -21.03
C PHE A 98 -4.23 -9.06 -20.54
N LEU A 99 -3.38 -8.06 -20.77
CA LEU A 99 -1.96 -8.12 -20.40
C LEU A 99 -1.70 -7.32 -19.12
N GLY A 100 -0.94 -7.94 -18.22
CA GLY A 100 -0.39 -7.31 -17.04
C GLY A 100 1.13 -7.42 -17.04
N PHE A 101 1.81 -6.28 -17.10
CA PHE A 101 3.26 -6.22 -16.93
C PHE A 101 3.63 -6.03 -15.46
N ASP A 102 4.85 -6.40 -15.09
CA ASP A 102 5.45 -6.07 -13.80
C ASP A 102 6.92 -5.70 -13.96
N SER A 103 7.21 -4.40 -13.87
CA SER A 103 8.57 -3.85 -13.89
C SER A 103 9.16 -3.83 -12.48
N SER A 104 9.53 -5.01 -11.99
CA SER A 104 10.12 -5.24 -10.67
C SER A 104 11.58 -4.79 -10.59
N THR A 105 12.21 -4.91 -9.42
CA THR A 105 13.63 -4.56 -9.24
C THR A 105 14.58 -5.37 -10.12
N GLN A 106 14.34 -6.68 -10.28
CA GLN A 106 15.29 -7.61 -10.92
C GLN A 106 14.86 -8.07 -12.32
N SER A 107 13.64 -7.76 -12.72
CA SER A 107 13.08 -8.28 -13.96
C SER A 107 11.86 -7.53 -14.44
N LEU A 108 11.63 -7.56 -15.75
CA LEU A 108 10.32 -7.30 -16.34
C LEU A 108 9.60 -8.63 -16.51
N LYS A 109 8.37 -8.73 -15.99
CA LYS A 109 7.49 -9.90 -16.18
C LYS A 109 6.23 -9.48 -16.93
N VAL A 110 5.59 -10.44 -17.57
CA VAL A 110 4.27 -10.27 -18.20
C VAL A 110 3.39 -11.48 -17.92
N THR A 111 2.11 -11.22 -17.70
CA THR A 111 1.04 -12.21 -17.54
C THR A 111 -0.09 -11.87 -18.49
N ALA A 112 -0.60 -12.87 -19.21
CA ALA A 112 -1.78 -12.77 -20.05
C ALA A 112 -2.90 -13.62 -19.47
N ILE A 113 -4.10 -13.05 -19.36
CA ILE A 113 -5.33 -13.77 -19.00
C ILE A 113 -6.37 -13.65 -20.12
N ASP A 114 -7.23 -14.67 -20.25
CA ASP A 114 -8.34 -14.68 -21.21
C ASP A 114 -9.62 -14.04 -20.65
N SER A 115 -10.69 -14.04 -21.47
CA SER A 115 -12.04 -13.60 -21.11
C SER A 115 -12.66 -14.37 -19.94
N GLU A 116 -12.15 -15.56 -19.62
CA GLU A 116 -12.59 -16.37 -18.49
C GLU A 116 -11.67 -16.21 -17.26
N LEU A 117 -10.72 -15.26 -17.30
CA LEU A 117 -9.75 -14.98 -16.24
C LEU A 117 -8.78 -16.15 -15.98
N ARG A 118 -8.55 -17.00 -16.97
CA ARG A 118 -7.58 -18.10 -16.92
C ARG A 118 -6.22 -17.62 -17.37
N LEU A 119 -5.17 -18.20 -16.80
CA LEU A 119 -3.79 -17.89 -17.18
C LEU A 119 -3.48 -18.45 -18.57
N VAL A 120 -3.11 -17.59 -19.51
CA VAL A 120 -2.78 -17.99 -20.90
C VAL A 120 -1.27 -18.06 -21.11
N LYS A 121 -0.53 -17.05 -20.64
CA LYS A 121 0.91 -16.94 -20.89
C LYS A 121 1.58 -16.16 -19.76
N THR A 122 2.79 -16.59 -19.41
CA THR A 122 3.74 -15.79 -18.61
C THR A 122 5.08 -15.72 -19.33
N ALA A 123 5.77 -14.59 -19.23
CA ALA A 123 7.15 -14.48 -19.65
C ALA A 123 7.93 -13.54 -18.73
N LYS A 124 9.26 -13.67 -18.76
CA LYS A 124 10.20 -12.93 -17.93
C LYS A 124 11.44 -12.54 -18.75
N VAL A 125 11.93 -11.33 -18.49
CA VAL A 125 13.26 -10.82 -18.85
C VAL A 125 13.97 -10.46 -17.54
N ASN A 126 15.08 -11.12 -17.23
CA ASN A 126 15.88 -10.86 -16.04
C ASN A 126 16.98 -9.85 -16.39
N TYR A 127 17.08 -8.77 -15.62
CA TYR A 127 17.97 -7.66 -15.98
C TYR A 127 19.45 -8.06 -15.96
N ASP A 128 19.92 -8.73 -14.90
CA ASP A 128 21.33 -9.10 -14.79
C ASP A 128 21.73 -10.23 -15.77
N ALA A 129 20.80 -11.13 -16.08
CA ALA A 129 21.07 -12.27 -16.96
C ALA A 129 20.94 -11.90 -18.44
N ASP A 130 19.92 -11.11 -18.80
CA ASP A 130 19.58 -10.84 -20.19
C ASP A 130 20.11 -9.49 -20.67
N LEU A 131 20.40 -8.54 -19.76
CA LEU A 131 20.83 -7.17 -20.07
C LEU A 131 22.18 -6.82 -19.39
N LYS A 132 23.13 -7.74 -19.46
CA LYS A 132 24.44 -7.68 -18.76
C LYS A 132 25.23 -6.39 -18.98
N HIS A 133 25.07 -5.73 -20.13
CA HIS A 133 25.80 -4.51 -20.48
C HIS A 133 25.45 -3.31 -19.61
N TYR A 134 24.33 -3.32 -18.88
CA TYR A 134 24.05 -2.30 -17.87
C TYR A 134 24.87 -2.47 -16.59
N GLY A 135 25.52 -3.62 -16.37
CA GLY A 135 26.40 -3.84 -15.22
C GLY A 135 25.69 -3.77 -13.86
N THR A 136 24.41 -4.11 -13.81
CA THR A 136 23.63 -4.19 -12.57
C THR A 136 23.97 -5.44 -11.76
N LYS A 137 23.69 -5.39 -10.47
CA LYS A 137 23.62 -6.56 -9.59
C LYS A 137 22.31 -6.52 -8.82
N ASP A 138 21.53 -7.59 -8.89
CA ASP A 138 20.14 -7.64 -8.45
C ASP A 138 19.30 -6.54 -9.11
N GLY A 139 19.58 -6.22 -10.38
CA GLY A 139 18.87 -5.20 -11.16
C GLY A 139 19.13 -3.74 -10.76
N VAL A 140 20.12 -3.48 -9.89
CA VAL A 140 20.48 -2.12 -9.45
C VAL A 140 21.98 -1.87 -9.43
N HIS A 141 22.35 -0.60 -9.49
CA HIS A 141 23.68 -0.10 -9.15
C HIS A 141 23.71 0.28 -7.66
N ARG A 142 24.77 -0.15 -6.98
CA ARG A 142 25.05 0.20 -5.59
C ARG A 142 26.26 1.12 -5.59
N ASP A 143 26.11 2.32 -5.07
CA ASP A 143 27.23 3.26 -5.04
C ASP A 143 28.27 2.81 -3.99
N PRO A 144 29.54 2.59 -4.39
CA PRO A 144 30.57 2.16 -3.46
C PRO A 144 31.05 3.31 -2.54
N HIS A 145 30.75 4.56 -2.87
CA HIS A 145 31.19 5.76 -2.14
C HIS A 145 30.08 6.36 -1.29
N VAL A 146 28.81 6.18 -1.67
CA VAL A 146 27.65 6.69 -0.93
C VAL A 146 26.82 5.53 -0.38
N LYS A 147 27.01 5.23 0.91
CA LYS A 147 26.25 4.18 1.60
C LYS A 147 24.75 4.45 1.49
N GLY A 148 24.01 3.42 1.08
CA GLY A 148 22.55 3.51 0.96
C GLY A 148 22.05 4.07 -0.37
N ARG A 149 22.93 4.43 -1.32
CA ARG A 149 22.53 4.91 -2.64
C ARG A 149 22.29 3.74 -3.60
N TYR A 150 21.08 3.67 -4.14
CA TYR A 150 20.64 2.62 -5.06
C TYR A 150 19.96 3.23 -6.28
N THR A 151 20.51 2.99 -7.46
CA THR A 151 20.01 3.53 -8.73
C THR A 151 19.80 2.41 -9.75
N ALA A 152 19.00 2.67 -10.78
CA ALA A 152 18.95 1.84 -11.97
C ALA A 152 18.84 2.71 -13.24
N PRO A 153 19.40 2.25 -14.37
CA PRO A 153 19.30 3.00 -15.62
C PRO A 153 17.92 2.87 -16.27
N ALA A 154 17.25 4.00 -16.55
CA ALA A 154 15.92 3.99 -17.16
C ALA A 154 15.87 3.27 -18.52
N LEU A 155 16.96 3.37 -19.30
CA LEU A 155 17.12 2.69 -20.59
C LEU A 155 17.08 1.16 -20.47
N MET A 156 17.47 0.59 -19.32
CA MET A 156 17.36 -0.86 -19.09
C MET A 156 15.91 -1.32 -19.09
N TRP A 157 14.99 -0.52 -18.53
CA TRP A 157 13.56 -0.84 -18.57
C TRP A 157 12.97 -0.67 -19.97
N VAL A 158 13.44 0.32 -20.74
CA VAL A 158 13.09 0.48 -22.17
C VAL A 158 13.50 -0.75 -22.97
N GLU A 159 14.76 -1.18 -22.84
CA GLU A 159 15.29 -2.34 -23.54
C GLU A 159 14.63 -3.65 -23.08
N ALA A 160 14.34 -3.78 -21.79
CA ALA A 160 13.60 -4.93 -21.27
C ALA A 160 12.21 -5.05 -21.90
N LEU A 161 11.51 -3.93 -22.14
CA LEU A 161 10.21 -3.93 -22.81
C LEU A 161 10.33 -4.35 -24.28
N ASP A 162 11.29 -3.80 -25.02
CA ASP A 162 11.60 -4.22 -26.40
C ASP A 162 11.86 -5.74 -26.48
N MET A 163 12.70 -6.25 -25.58
CA MET A 163 13.06 -7.66 -25.50
C MET A 163 11.86 -8.53 -25.14
N MET A 164 11.03 -8.11 -24.18
CA MET A 164 9.83 -8.84 -23.77
C MET A 164 8.83 -8.98 -24.92
N LEU A 165 8.54 -7.89 -25.63
CA LEU A 165 7.60 -7.90 -26.76
C LEU A 165 8.13 -8.75 -27.91
N THR A 166 9.44 -8.67 -28.19
CA THR A 166 10.09 -9.51 -29.20
C THR A 166 10.00 -10.99 -28.84
N LYS A 167 10.30 -11.35 -27.60
CA LYS A 167 10.17 -12.73 -27.10
C LYS A 167 8.75 -13.27 -27.21
N LEU A 168 7.74 -12.46 -26.87
CA LEU A 168 6.33 -12.83 -27.03
C LEU A 168 5.96 -13.03 -28.52
N ALA A 169 6.48 -12.18 -29.42
CA ALA A 169 6.27 -12.32 -30.85
C ALA A 169 6.89 -13.61 -31.41
N GLU A 170 8.12 -13.93 -31.02
CA GLU A 170 8.82 -15.16 -31.38
C GLU A 170 8.10 -16.41 -30.87
N ASP A 171 7.47 -16.31 -29.68
CA ASP A 171 6.62 -17.35 -29.10
C ASP A 171 5.24 -17.49 -29.78
N GLY A 172 4.95 -16.68 -30.81
CA GLY A 172 3.67 -16.70 -31.53
C GLY A 172 2.49 -16.13 -30.75
N PHE A 173 2.74 -15.23 -29.79
CA PHE A 173 1.69 -14.63 -28.97
C PHE A 173 0.70 -13.80 -29.83
N PRO A 174 -0.63 -13.99 -29.68
CA PRO A 174 -1.62 -13.37 -30.55
C PRO A 174 -1.95 -11.92 -30.12
N PHE A 175 -1.04 -10.98 -30.36
CA PHE A 175 -1.19 -9.57 -29.97
C PHE A 175 -2.48 -8.89 -30.45
N HIS A 176 -3.01 -9.29 -31.61
CA HIS A 176 -4.26 -8.77 -32.16
C HIS A 176 -5.49 -9.07 -31.28
N LYS A 177 -5.39 -10.04 -30.36
CA LYS A 177 -6.44 -10.38 -29.39
C LYS A 177 -6.36 -9.57 -28.09
N VAL A 178 -5.34 -8.72 -27.91
CA VAL A 178 -5.18 -7.93 -26.68
C VAL A 178 -6.11 -6.72 -26.70
N TYR A 179 -7.06 -6.71 -25.76
CA TYR A 179 -8.05 -5.62 -25.62
C TYR A 179 -7.58 -4.51 -24.67
N ALA A 180 -6.89 -4.88 -23.60
CA ALA A 180 -6.31 -3.91 -22.69
C ALA A 180 -5.00 -4.39 -22.06
N ILE A 181 -4.17 -3.41 -21.72
CA ILE A 181 -2.91 -3.58 -21.02
C ILE A 181 -2.94 -2.71 -19.77
N SER A 182 -2.51 -3.26 -18.65
CA SER A 182 -2.10 -2.49 -17.47
C SER A 182 -0.75 -3.02 -16.99
N GLY A 183 -0.23 -2.41 -15.94
CA GLY A 183 1.02 -2.85 -15.37
C GLY A 183 1.20 -2.46 -13.92
N SER A 184 2.09 -3.23 -13.33
CA SER A 184 2.75 -3.08 -12.06
C SER A 184 4.15 -2.54 -12.30
N ALA A 185 4.66 -1.75 -11.38
CA ALA A 185 6.08 -1.49 -11.27
C ALA A 185 6.47 -1.36 -9.80
N GLN A 186 7.74 -1.61 -9.50
CA GLN A 186 8.27 -1.32 -8.17
C GLN A 186 8.00 0.13 -7.77
N GLN A 187 7.52 0.32 -6.54
CA GLN A 187 7.08 1.64 -6.07
C GLN A 187 8.25 2.60 -5.85
N HIS A 188 7.89 3.88 -5.72
CA HIS A 188 8.73 5.01 -5.30
C HIS A 188 9.82 5.45 -6.30
N GLY A 189 10.38 4.54 -7.09
CA GLY A 189 11.38 4.87 -8.09
C GLY A 189 10.86 5.86 -9.13
N SER A 190 11.73 6.76 -9.58
CA SER A 190 11.32 7.88 -10.43
C SER A 190 12.24 8.11 -11.63
N VAL A 191 11.63 8.44 -12.77
CA VAL A 191 12.29 8.76 -14.04
C VAL A 191 12.10 10.24 -14.35
N PHE A 192 13.17 10.89 -14.80
CA PHE A 192 13.23 12.32 -15.12
C PHE A 192 13.39 12.50 -16.62
N TRP A 193 12.30 12.83 -17.30
CA TRP A 193 12.29 13.02 -18.75
C TRP A 193 12.90 14.36 -19.13
N ALA A 194 13.81 14.35 -20.10
CA ALA A 194 14.44 15.56 -20.61
C ALA A 194 13.45 16.44 -21.39
N GLN A 195 13.71 17.74 -21.44
CA GLN A 195 12.98 18.67 -22.31
C GLN A 195 12.92 18.18 -23.76
N GLY A 196 11.74 18.21 -24.35
CA GLY A 196 11.45 17.75 -25.71
C GLY A 196 11.22 16.24 -25.85
N ALA A 197 11.37 15.43 -24.80
CA ALA A 197 11.19 13.99 -24.86
C ALA A 197 9.78 13.59 -25.29
N ARG A 198 8.75 14.33 -24.83
CA ARG A 198 7.36 14.09 -25.25
C ARG A 198 7.15 14.28 -26.74
N ASP A 199 7.41 15.49 -27.22
CA ASP A 199 6.97 15.94 -28.53
C ASP A 199 7.95 15.56 -29.65
N SER A 200 9.23 15.36 -29.33
CA SER A 200 10.24 14.98 -30.33
C SER A 200 10.43 13.47 -30.43
N LEU A 201 10.25 12.72 -29.33
CA LEU A 201 10.57 11.29 -29.27
C LEU A 201 9.33 10.41 -29.08
N LEU A 202 8.64 10.51 -27.94
CA LEU A 202 7.56 9.57 -27.59
C LEU A 202 6.41 9.55 -28.59
N LYS A 203 5.96 10.73 -29.05
CA LYS A 203 4.84 10.85 -30.01
C LYS A 203 5.19 10.41 -31.43
N ASN A 204 6.48 10.28 -31.76
CA ASN A 204 6.96 10.06 -33.12
C ASN A 204 7.75 8.75 -33.26
N LEU A 205 7.41 7.74 -32.47
CA LEU A 205 8.09 6.43 -32.52
C LEU A 205 7.93 5.77 -33.90
N ASP A 206 9.05 5.42 -34.51
CA ASP A 206 9.19 4.75 -35.80
C ASP A 206 9.16 3.21 -35.62
N PRO A 207 8.14 2.49 -36.12
CA PRO A 207 7.96 1.06 -35.93
C PRO A 207 9.06 0.19 -36.56
N SER A 208 9.87 0.74 -37.47
CA SER A 208 11.02 0.03 -38.04
C SER A 208 12.20 -0.08 -37.07
N LYS A 209 12.23 0.71 -36.00
CA LYS A 209 13.32 0.82 -35.03
C LYS A 209 12.91 0.29 -33.65
N SER A 210 13.88 -0.09 -32.82
CA SER A 210 13.61 -0.43 -31.41
C SER A 210 13.34 0.83 -30.59
N LEU A 211 12.64 0.71 -29.45
CA LEU A 211 12.47 1.83 -28.52
C LEU A 211 13.83 2.33 -28.02
N LEU A 212 14.74 1.41 -27.65
CA LEU A 212 16.08 1.75 -27.15
C LEU A 212 16.84 2.68 -28.11
N SER A 213 16.79 2.40 -29.41
CA SER A 213 17.51 3.20 -30.41
C SER A 213 16.97 4.63 -30.57
N GLN A 214 15.73 4.87 -30.16
CA GLN A 214 15.02 6.14 -30.32
C GLN A 214 15.02 6.97 -29.03
N LEU A 215 15.11 6.33 -27.87
CA LEU A 215 14.93 6.97 -26.56
C LEU A 215 16.24 7.23 -25.79
N GLN A 216 17.41 7.08 -26.43
CA GLN A 216 18.73 7.26 -25.76
C GLN A 216 18.90 8.63 -25.08
N ASN A 217 18.27 9.67 -25.63
CA ASN A 217 18.34 11.05 -25.14
C ASN A 217 17.03 11.52 -24.47
N ALA A 218 16.14 10.61 -24.11
CA ALA A 218 14.82 10.96 -23.55
C ALA A 218 14.87 11.38 -22.06
N PHE A 219 16.01 11.22 -21.39
CA PHE A 219 16.12 11.37 -19.93
C PHE A 219 17.13 12.44 -19.52
N ALA A 220 16.76 13.29 -18.55
CA ALA A 220 17.60 14.36 -18.02
C ALA A 220 18.75 13.80 -17.15
N THR A 221 18.56 12.62 -16.59
CA THR A 221 19.61 11.83 -15.91
C THR A 221 19.55 10.38 -16.37
N LYS A 222 20.72 9.73 -16.38
CA LYS A 222 20.83 8.31 -16.73
C LYS A 222 20.38 7.39 -15.60
N GLU A 223 20.38 7.88 -14.36
CA GLU A 223 20.13 7.09 -13.17
C GLU A 223 18.79 7.47 -12.54
N SER A 224 17.96 6.47 -12.30
CA SER A 224 16.71 6.59 -11.55
C SER A 224 16.93 6.10 -10.12
N PRO A 225 16.58 6.87 -9.07
CA PRO A 225 16.61 6.39 -7.70
C PRO A 225 15.61 5.25 -7.53
N MET A 226 15.98 4.26 -6.70
CA MET A 226 15.21 3.04 -6.48
C MET A 226 14.58 3.01 -5.09
N TRP A 227 13.61 2.12 -4.85
CA TRP A 227 12.96 1.97 -3.54
C TRP A 227 13.92 1.60 -2.38
N MET A 228 15.10 1.08 -2.71
CA MET A 228 16.16 0.75 -1.75
C MET A 228 17.00 1.96 -1.34
N ASP A 229 16.89 3.08 -2.06
CA ASP A 229 17.67 4.28 -1.77
C ASP A 229 17.28 4.85 -0.40
N SER A 230 18.29 5.10 0.43
CA SER A 230 18.17 5.57 1.82
C SER A 230 19.03 6.81 2.08
N THR A 231 19.27 7.63 1.05
CA THR A 231 20.23 8.74 1.13
C THR A 231 19.61 10.12 1.31
N THR A 232 18.32 10.19 1.58
CA THR A 232 17.54 11.43 1.60
C THR A 232 16.99 11.80 2.99
N SER A 233 17.58 11.28 4.08
CA SER A 233 17.10 11.56 5.44
C SER A 233 17.03 13.06 5.75
N ALA A 234 17.98 13.86 5.23
CA ALA A 234 17.94 15.32 5.37
C ALA A 234 16.72 15.94 4.68
N GLN A 235 16.39 15.50 3.47
CA GLN A 235 15.21 15.95 2.74
C GLN A 235 13.91 15.47 3.39
N CYS A 236 13.90 14.26 3.96
CA CYS A 236 12.77 13.76 4.74
C CYS A 236 12.46 14.70 5.91
N HIS A 237 13.46 15.02 6.74
CA HIS A 237 13.29 15.93 7.86
C HIS A 237 12.85 17.32 7.42
N ALA A 238 13.41 17.86 6.33
CA ALA A 238 13.05 19.17 5.85
C ALA A 238 11.61 19.24 5.28
N ILE A 239 11.11 18.14 4.69
CA ILE A 239 9.70 18.01 4.29
C ILE A 239 8.81 17.88 5.53
N GLU A 240 9.21 17.06 6.51
CA GLU A 240 8.47 16.91 7.76
C GLU A 240 8.36 18.24 8.51
N GLU A 241 9.45 18.97 8.70
CA GLU A 241 9.46 20.28 9.36
C GLU A 241 8.50 21.27 8.68
N ALA A 242 8.53 21.34 7.34
CA ALA A 242 7.67 22.22 6.56
C ALA A 242 6.17 21.88 6.66
N LEU A 243 5.83 20.64 7.01
CA LEU A 243 4.46 20.12 7.00
C LEU A 243 3.94 19.78 8.41
N GLY A 244 4.56 20.30 9.47
CA GLY A 244 4.11 20.11 10.85
C GLY A 244 4.63 18.83 11.51
N GLY A 245 5.85 18.42 11.17
CA GLY A 245 6.53 17.22 11.66
C GLY A 245 6.04 15.92 11.01
N ALA A 246 6.60 14.79 11.45
CA ALA A 246 6.23 13.47 10.94
C ALA A 246 4.71 13.19 11.06
N ALA A 247 4.08 13.63 12.15
CA ALA A 247 2.64 13.48 12.35
C ALA A 247 1.81 14.28 11.32
N GLY A 248 2.22 15.50 10.98
CA GLY A 248 1.57 16.33 9.98
C GLY A 248 1.66 15.73 8.57
N VAL A 249 2.86 15.27 8.18
CA VAL A 249 3.05 14.55 6.90
C VAL A 249 2.21 13.27 6.86
N THR A 250 2.27 12.47 7.93
CA THR A 250 1.47 11.23 8.04
C THR A 250 -0.02 11.52 7.83
N ALA A 251 -0.58 12.48 8.57
CA ALA A 251 -2.00 12.84 8.45
C ALA A 251 -2.36 13.32 7.03
N LEU A 252 -1.46 14.02 6.36
CA LEU A 252 -1.69 14.52 5.00
C LEU A 252 -1.57 13.42 3.93
N THR A 253 -0.52 12.59 4.00
CA THR A 253 -0.09 11.75 2.87
C THR A 253 -0.25 10.25 3.09
N GLY A 254 -0.70 9.80 4.27
CA GLY A 254 -0.84 8.37 4.57
C GLY A 254 0.39 7.70 5.19
N SER A 255 1.50 8.42 5.28
CA SER A 255 2.81 7.90 5.70
C SER A 255 3.70 9.03 6.19
N ARG A 256 4.61 8.74 7.12
CA ARG A 256 5.73 9.65 7.41
C ARG A 256 6.64 9.81 6.19
N SER A 257 7.53 10.81 6.21
CA SER A 257 8.54 10.94 5.16
C SER A 257 9.59 9.83 5.31
N LEU A 258 9.87 9.14 4.20
CA LEU A 258 10.80 8.02 4.14
C LEU A 258 11.75 8.23 2.99
N GLU A 259 12.99 7.81 3.15
CA GLU A 259 14.06 8.17 2.22
C GLU A 259 13.79 7.67 0.79
N ARG A 260 13.18 6.49 0.68
CA ARG A 260 12.82 5.92 -0.62
C ARG A 260 11.71 6.68 -1.33
N TYR A 261 10.88 7.44 -0.62
CA TYR A 261 9.71 8.09 -1.20
C TYR A 261 10.13 9.15 -2.21
N THR A 262 9.31 9.31 -3.24
CA THR A 262 9.69 10.07 -4.43
C THR A 262 9.88 11.56 -4.16
N GLY A 263 9.10 12.17 -3.25
CA GLY A 263 9.25 13.56 -2.85
C GLY A 263 10.68 13.88 -2.36
N PRO A 264 11.18 13.23 -1.28
CA PRO A 264 12.56 13.38 -0.83
C PRO A 264 13.62 13.16 -1.92
N GLN A 265 13.42 12.19 -2.82
CA GLN A 265 14.33 11.93 -3.94
C GLN A 265 14.33 13.08 -4.97
N ILE A 266 13.16 13.62 -5.31
CA ILE A 266 13.03 14.80 -6.19
C ILE A 266 13.70 16.01 -5.53
N ARG A 267 13.44 16.25 -4.24
CA ARG A 267 14.04 17.36 -3.49
C ARG A 267 15.56 17.28 -3.51
N ARG A 268 16.14 16.09 -3.31
CA ARG A 268 17.59 15.89 -3.40
C ARG A 268 18.13 16.17 -4.79
N ILE A 269 17.45 15.75 -5.85
CA ILE A 269 17.87 16.06 -7.23
C ILE A 269 17.83 17.57 -7.46
N TYR A 270 16.78 18.25 -7.01
CA TYR A 270 16.72 19.72 -7.06
C TYR A 270 17.89 20.38 -6.30
N GLU A 271 18.18 19.94 -5.08
CA GLU A 271 19.22 20.55 -4.22
C GLU A 271 20.67 20.24 -4.65
N THR A 272 20.91 19.06 -5.25
CA THR A 272 22.27 18.57 -5.54
C THR A 272 22.61 18.52 -7.03
N GLN A 273 21.61 18.52 -7.89
CA GLN A 273 21.72 18.37 -9.35
C GLN A 273 20.72 19.31 -10.03
N GLU A 274 20.81 20.59 -9.70
CA GLU A 274 19.87 21.63 -10.16
C GLU A 274 19.69 21.64 -11.69
N ASP A 275 20.78 21.50 -12.46
CA ASP A 275 20.74 21.42 -13.92
C ASP A 275 19.86 20.26 -14.44
N VAL A 276 19.89 19.10 -13.77
CA VAL A 276 19.05 17.95 -14.11
C VAL A 276 17.58 18.28 -13.86
N TYR A 277 17.27 18.92 -12.73
CA TYR A 277 15.89 19.30 -12.40
C TYR A 277 15.32 20.31 -13.40
N HIS A 278 16.10 21.32 -13.80
CA HIS A 278 15.68 22.30 -14.79
C HIS A 278 15.60 21.72 -16.22
N ALA A 279 16.48 20.79 -16.57
CA ALA A 279 16.42 20.04 -17.83
C ALA A 279 15.27 19.01 -17.86
N THR A 280 14.60 18.76 -16.73
CA THR A 280 13.47 17.82 -16.65
C THR A 280 12.16 18.50 -17.02
N GLU A 281 11.43 17.99 -18.01
CA GLU A 281 10.07 18.44 -18.33
C GLU A 281 8.98 17.63 -17.63
N ARG A 282 9.26 16.36 -17.31
CA ARG A 282 8.31 15.43 -16.68
C ARG A 282 9.01 14.53 -15.68
N VAL A 283 8.38 14.30 -14.54
CA VAL A 283 8.75 13.25 -13.58
C VAL A 283 7.68 12.17 -13.57
N SER A 284 8.09 10.92 -13.70
CA SER A 284 7.22 9.75 -13.67
C SER A 284 7.65 8.80 -12.56
N LEU A 285 6.71 8.15 -11.88
CA LEU A 285 7.01 6.88 -11.21
C LEU A 285 7.29 5.81 -12.27
N ILE A 286 8.04 4.75 -11.94
CA ILE A 286 8.35 3.65 -12.88
C ILE A 286 7.06 3.08 -13.50
N SER A 287 5.97 3.00 -12.74
CA SER A 287 4.63 2.59 -13.22
C SER A 287 4.13 3.47 -14.36
N SER A 288 4.00 4.78 -14.12
CA SER A 288 3.59 5.77 -15.12
C SER A 288 4.60 5.92 -16.27
N PHE A 289 5.90 5.71 -16.01
CA PHE A 289 6.95 5.70 -17.03
C PHE A 289 6.74 4.57 -18.04
N MET A 290 6.55 3.34 -17.55
CA MET A 290 6.30 2.18 -18.41
C MET A 290 4.98 2.31 -19.19
N ALA A 291 3.93 2.84 -18.56
CA ALA A 291 2.69 3.18 -19.25
C ALA A 291 2.93 4.22 -20.36
N SER A 292 3.79 5.20 -20.12
CA SER A 292 4.11 6.25 -21.10
C SER A 292 4.79 5.70 -22.35
N LEU A 293 5.66 4.68 -22.19
CA LEU A 293 6.27 3.99 -23.32
C LEU A 293 5.22 3.35 -24.24
N LEU A 294 4.20 2.70 -23.65
CA LEU A 294 3.12 2.06 -24.41
C LEU A 294 2.17 3.06 -25.07
N LEU A 295 1.91 4.19 -24.41
CA LEU A 295 1.06 5.27 -24.92
C LEU A 295 1.73 6.06 -26.05
N GLY A 296 3.07 6.18 -26.04
CA GLY A 296 3.78 7.18 -26.84
C GLY A 296 3.45 8.61 -26.40
N ASP A 297 3.01 8.78 -25.16
CA ASP A 297 2.76 10.06 -24.50
C ASP A 297 2.85 9.86 -22.97
N TYR A 298 2.89 10.94 -22.20
CA TYR A 298 2.98 10.83 -20.74
C TYR A 298 1.69 10.31 -20.11
N ALA A 299 1.82 9.18 -19.42
CA ALA A 299 0.78 8.68 -18.52
C ALA A 299 0.73 9.51 -17.24
N ALA A 300 -0.48 9.63 -16.69
CA ALA A 300 -0.70 10.12 -15.34
C ALA A 300 -0.22 9.10 -14.30
N ILE A 301 0.14 9.60 -13.12
CA ILE A 301 0.37 8.77 -11.93
C ILE A 301 -0.99 8.43 -11.31
N ASP A 302 -1.21 7.19 -10.90
CA ASP A 302 -2.47 6.78 -10.28
C ASP A 302 -2.51 7.14 -8.79
N HIS A 303 -3.71 7.23 -8.22
CA HIS A 303 -3.88 7.55 -6.80
C HIS A 303 -3.16 6.57 -5.86
N SER A 304 -3.07 5.28 -6.21
CA SER A 304 -2.49 4.28 -5.31
C SER A 304 -0.98 4.42 -5.22
N ASP A 305 -0.29 4.54 -6.35
CA ASP A 305 1.18 4.68 -6.36
C ASP A 305 1.65 6.09 -5.96
N ALA A 306 0.82 7.13 -6.20
CA ALA A 306 1.08 8.49 -5.74
C ALA A 306 1.19 8.61 -4.21
N ALA A 307 0.52 7.74 -3.46
CA ALA A 307 0.62 7.72 -2.00
C ALA A 307 2.03 7.34 -1.50
N GLY A 308 2.82 6.65 -2.34
CA GLY A 308 4.22 6.35 -2.08
C GLY A 308 5.19 7.51 -2.35
N MET A 309 4.69 8.75 -2.50
CA MET A 309 5.51 9.91 -2.90
C MET A 309 5.68 10.98 -1.82
N THR A 310 4.89 10.99 -0.74
CA THR A 310 4.76 12.12 0.23
C THR A 310 4.28 13.44 -0.40
N LEU A 311 3.56 13.38 -1.53
CA LEU A 311 3.11 14.58 -2.26
C LEU A 311 1.59 14.71 -2.40
N MET A 312 0.87 13.59 -2.33
CA MET A 312 -0.58 13.57 -2.51
C MET A 312 -1.28 13.76 -1.16
N ASP A 313 -2.30 14.62 -1.14
CA ASP A 313 -3.30 14.65 -0.07
C ASP A 313 -4.17 13.39 -0.18
N LEU A 314 -4.07 12.51 0.83
CA LEU A 314 -4.72 11.22 0.86
C LEU A 314 -6.25 11.32 0.81
N HIS A 315 -6.82 12.32 1.47
CA HIS A 315 -8.27 12.47 1.61
C HIS A 315 -8.90 13.03 0.34
N HIS A 316 -8.26 14.04 -0.27
CA HIS A 316 -8.74 14.66 -1.50
C HIS A 316 -8.29 13.93 -2.77
N ARG A 317 -7.29 13.05 -2.66
CA ARG A 317 -6.68 12.31 -3.77
C ARG A 317 -6.21 13.23 -4.89
N ASN A 318 -5.57 14.32 -4.48
CA ASN A 318 -4.95 15.28 -5.37
C ASN A 318 -3.60 15.68 -4.79
N TRP A 319 -2.74 16.30 -5.59
CA TRP A 319 -1.49 16.82 -5.08
C TRP A 319 -1.73 17.88 -4.00
N SER A 320 -1.01 17.79 -2.89
CA SER A 320 -1.00 18.82 -1.86
C SER A 320 -0.11 19.98 -2.29
N PRO A 321 -0.63 21.21 -2.44
CA PRO A 321 0.19 22.36 -2.74
C PRO A 321 1.33 22.57 -1.75
N ASP A 322 1.06 22.35 -0.46
CA ASP A 322 2.05 22.50 0.61
C ASP A 322 3.17 21.46 0.48
N ALA A 323 2.83 20.20 0.21
CA ALA A 323 3.83 19.15 0.03
C ALA A 323 4.67 19.35 -1.24
N LEU A 324 4.06 19.83 -2.33
CA LEU A 324 4.79 20.19 -3.54
C LEU A 324 5.76 21.35 -3.27
N ASN A 325 5.31 22.41 -2.60
CA ASN A 325 6.13 23.58 -2.24
C ASN A 325 7.27 23.21 -1.29
N ALA A 326 7.03 22.28 -0.36
CA ALA A 326 8.06 21.74 0.53
C ALA A 326 9.07 20.84 -0.19
N THR A 327 8.83 20.45 -1.45
CA THR A 327 9.68 19.51 -2.19
C THR A 327 10.54 20.22 -3.22
N ALA A 328 9.94 20.89 -4.21
CA ALA A 328 10.69 21.55 -5.28
C ALA A 328 9.81 22.56 -6.07
N PRO A 329 10.39 23.65 -6.61
CA PRO A 329 9.65 24.68 -7.32
C PRO A 329 9.09 24.20 -8.68
N GLY A 330 7.84 24.54 -9.00
CA GLY A 330 7.22 24.18 -10.28
C GLY A 330 6.94 22.68 -10.46
N LEU A 331 6.93 21.92 -9.37
CA LEU A 331 6.83 20.46 -9.42
C LEU A 331 5.49 19.95 -9.98
N LEU A 332 4.39 20.69 -9.78
CA LEU A 332 3.08 20.29 -10.31
C LEU A 332 3.10 20.09 -11.83
N ASP A 333 3.74 21.00 -12.57
CA ASP A 333 3.80 20.92 -14.04
C ASP A 333 4.59 19.69 -14.50
N LYS A 334 5.64 19.33 -13.74
CA LYS A 334 6.46 18.14 -14.01
C LYS A 334 5.71 16.84 -13.67
N LEU A 335 4.78 16.83 -12.72
CA LEU A 335 4.00 15.64 -12.33
C LEU A 335 2.69 15.50 -13.10
N GLY A 336 2.08 16.60 -13.54
CA GLY A 336 0.74 16.66 -14.14
C GLY A 336 -0.36 16.11 -13.23
N PRO A 337 -1.57 15.88 -13.75
CA PRO A 337 -2.68 15.43 -12.93
C PRO A 337 -2.54 13.97 -12.50
N LEU A 338 -3.18 13.63 -11.38
CA LEU A 338 -3.40 12.26 -10.96
C LEU A 338 -4.55 11.61 -11.72
N ALA A 339 -4.55 10.28 -11.78
CA ALA A 339 -5.59 9.49 -12.40
C ALA A 339 -6.20 8.44 -11.45
N LEU A 340 -7.44 8.04 -11.78
CA LEU A 340 -8.08 6.93 -11.11
C LEU A 340 -7.37 5.61 -11.48
N PRO A 341 -7.21 4.67 -10.54
CA PRO A 341 -6.54 3.39 -10.81
C PRO A 341 -7.19 2.54 -11.92
N HIS A 342 -8.48 2.73 -12.20
CA HIS A 342 -9.26 1.98 -13.20
C HIS A 342 -9.54 2.79 -14.48
N SER A 343 -8.99 3.99 -14.63
CA SER A 343 -9.21 4.81 -15.83
C SER A 343 -8.39 4.32 -17.02
N ILE A 344 -8.88 4.60 -18.23
CA ILE A 344 -8.09 4.46 -19.45
C ILE A 344 -7.13 5.63 -19.55
N ALA A 345 -5.83 5.35 -19.54
CA ALA A 345 -4.78 6.34 -19.77
C ALA A 345 -4.72 6.78 -21.24
N GLY A 346 -5.06 5.88 -22.17
CA GLY A 346 -5.14 6.17 -23.60
C GLY A 346 -5.19 4.91 -24.45
N LYS A 347 -5.05 5.06 -25.77
CA LYS A 347 -4.87 3.93 -26.69
C LYS A 347 -3.39 3.59 -26.82
N LEU A 348 -3.10 2.33 -27.14
CA LEU A 348 -1.75 1.88 -27.47
C LEU A 348 -1.21 2.66 -28.68
N HIS A 349 0.07 3.06 -28.64
CA HIS A 349 0.70 3.81 -29.71
C HIS A 349 0.74 3.01 -31.03
N PRO A 350 0.54 3.63 -32.22
CA PRO A 350 0.62 2.96 -33.52
C PRO A 350 1.91 2.16 -33.76
N TYR A 351 3.02 2.58 -33.14
CA TYR A 351 4.29 1.84 -33.11
C TYR A 351 4.08 0.34 -32.83
N TYR A 352 3.29 -0.01 -31.81
CA TYR A 352 3.09 -1.40 -31.40
C TYR A 352 2.09 -2.14 -32.31
N VAL A 353 1.16 -1.42 -32.93
CA VAL A 353 0.22 -1.96 -33.92
C VAL A 353 1.01 -2.41 -35.16
N GLU A 354 1.85 -1.55 -35.71
CA GLU A 354 2.62 -1.83 -36.92
C GLU A 354 3.75 -2.85 -36.67
N ARG A 355 4.42 -2.76 -35.53
CA ARG A 355 5.58 -3.60 -35.22
C ARG A 355 5.22 -5.00 -34.72
N TYR A 356 4.18 -5.13 -33.91
CA TYR A 356 3.83 -6.38 -33.21
C TYR A 356 2.41 -6.88 -33.52
N ASN A 357 1.67 -6.22 -34.41
CA ASN A 357 0.30 -6.59 -34.78
C ASN A 357 -0.68 -6.59 -33.59
N PHE A 358 -0.54 -5.61 -32.68
CA PHE A 358 -1.57 -5.32 -31.68
C PHE A 358 -2.84 -4.78 -32.34
N SER A 359 -3.98 -4.94 -31.67
CA SER A 359 -5.21 -4.26 -32.06
C SER A 359 -5.06 -2.73 -31.94
N PRO A 360 -5.48 -1.93 -32.93
CA PRO A 360 -5.49 -0.46 -32.82
C PRO A 360 -6.51 0.06 -31.78
N ASN A 361 -7.38 -0.82 -31.28
CA ASN A 361 -8.32 -0.53 -30.20
C ASN A 361 -7.81 -0.95 -28.82
N CYS A 362 -6.60 -1.51 -28.73
CA CYS A 362 -5.99 -1.88 -27.46
C CYS A 362 -5.88 -0.64 -26.55
N GLN A 363 -6.47 -0.74 -25.37
CA GLN A 363 -6.49 0.33 -24.36
C GLN A 363 -5.38 0.13 -23.34
N ILE A 364 -4.79 1.24 -22.88
CA ILE A 364 -3.89 1.25 -21.74
C ILE A 364 -4.70 1.70 -20.52
N VAL A 365 -4.88 0.80 -19.56
CA VAL A 365 -5.41 1.14 -18.24
C VAL A 365 -4.26 1.67 -17.39
N THR A 366 -4.50 2.75 -16.63
CA THR A 366 -3.49 3.39 -15.77
C THR A 366 -2.67 2.35 -14.99
N TRP A 367 -1.35 2.49 -14.98
CA TRP A 367 -0.47 1.57 -14.24
C TRP A 367 -0.41 1.97 -12.76
N SER A 368 0.00 1.04 -11.90
CA SER A 368 0.07 1.25 -10.46
C SER A 368 1.30 0.55 -9.88
N GLY A 369 1.59 0.79 -8.60
CA GLY A 369 2.65 0.09 -7.86
C GLY A 369 2.44 -1.42 -7.74
N ASP A 370 3.51 -2.14 -7.42
CA ASP A 370 3.54 -3.60 -7.26
C ASP A 370 2.74 -4.14 -6.07
N ASN A 371 2.78 -3.49 -4.92
CA ASN A 371 1.94 -3.84 -3.77
C ASN A 371 0.45 -3.60 -4.08
N PRO A 372 0.04 -2.44 -4.63
CA PRO A 372 -1.32 -2.25 -5.15
C PRO A 372 -1.75 -3.33 -6.17
N CYS A 373 -0.91 -3.65 -7.14
CA CYS A 373 -1.25 -4.69 -8.13
C CYS A 373 -1.30 -6.08 -7.50
N SER A 374 -0.44 -6.38 -6.53
CA SER A 374 -0.48 -7.65 -5.80
C SER A 374 -1.79 -7.82 -5.03
N LEU A 375 -2.33 -6.76 -4.42
CA LEU A 375 -3.65 -6.80 -3.79
C LEU A 375 -4.74 -7.24 -4.78
N ALA A 376 -4.72 -6.68 -6.01
CA ALA A 376 -5.61 -7.11 -7.08
C ALA A 376 -5.38 -8.58 -7.47
N GLY A 377 -4.12 -8.99 -7.63
CA GLY A 377 -3.73 -10.34 -8.03
C GLY A 377 -4.05 -11.42 -7.00
N LEU A 378 -4.12 -11.05 -5.72
CA LEU A 378 -4.57 -11.90 -4.62
C LEU A 378 -6.09 -11.86 -4.44
N ALA A 379 -6.82 -11.19 -5.35
CA ALA A 379 -8.28 -11.07 -5.32
C ALA A 379 -8.82 -10.54 -3.98
N MET A 380 -8.09 -9.60 -3.37
CA MET A 380 -8.47 -8.95 -2.13
C MET A 380 -9.44 -7.81 -2.45
N THR A 381 -10.72 -8.00 -2.17
CA THR A 381 -11.79 -7.07 -2.61
C THR A 381 -12.65 -6.53 -1.49
N ARG A 382 -12.39 -6.93 -0.24
CA ARG A 382 -13.20 -6.55 0.90
C ARG A 382 -12.34 -6.30 2.15
N PRO A 383 -12.78 -5.40 3.05
CA PRO A 383 -12.26 -5.36 4.40
C PRO A 383 -12.34 -6.76 5.03
N GLY A 384 -11.31 -7.16 5.78
CA GLY A 384 -11.21 -8.52 6.32
C GLY A 384 -10.18 -9.40 5.62
N ASP A 385 -9.80 -9.08 4.38
CA ASP A 385 -8.70 -9.75 3.70
C ASP A 385 -7.36 -9.13 4.13
N ILE A 386 -6.44 -9.96 4.63
CA ILE A 386 -5.04 -9.60 4.88
C ILE A 386 -4.14 -10.50 4.03
N ALA A 387 -3.09 -9.93 3.46
CA ALA A 387 -2.00 -10.69 2.87
C ALA A 387 -0.72 -10.50 3.68
N ILE A 388 0.03 -11.59 3.82
CA ILE A 388 1.34 -11.60 4.48
C ILE A 388 2.37 -12.17 3.51
N SER A 389 3.25 -11.31 3.02
CA SER A 389 4.39 -11.70 2.20
C SER A 389 5.59 -12.04 3.08
N LEU A 390 6.02 -13.30 3.07
CA LEU A 390 7.14 -13.80 3.84
C LEU A 390 8.41 -13.88 2.98
N GLY A 391 9.26 -12.86 3.07
CA GLY A 391 10.44 -12.67 2.23
C GLY A 391 11.66 -12.25 3.02
N THR A 392 12.66 -11.65 2.35
CA THR A 392 13.85 -11.07 3.00
C THR A 392 13.45 -10.11 4.11
N GLY A 393 12.52 -9.19 3.80
CA GLY A 393 11.65 -8.53 4.75
C GLY A 393 10.23 -9.09 4.60
N ASP A 394 9.44 -8.97 5.66
CA ASP A 394 8.05 -9.40 5.67
C ASP A 394 7.12 -8.19 5.53
N THR A 395 6.07 -8.32 4.71
CA THR A 395 5.09 -7.24 4.49
C THR A 395 3.68 -7.73 4.81
N VAL A 396 2.96 -6.96 5.62
CA VAL A 396 1.53 -7.18 5.90
C VAL A 396 0.76 -6.10 5.14
N PHE A 397 -0.26 -6.47 4.39
CA PHE A 397 -1.16 -5.48 3.80
C PHE A 397 -2.60 -5.97 3.80
N GLY A 398 -3.54 -5.05 3.94
CA GLY A 398 -4.96 -5.38 4.01
C GLY A 398 -5.85 -4.23 3.58
N VAL A 399 -7.09 -4.55 3.24
CA VAL A 399 -8.09 -3.56 2.85
C VAL A 399 -8.72 -2.98 4.11
N THR A 400 -8.82 -1.65 4.18
CA THR A 400 -9.48 -0.91 5.27
C THR A 400 -10.31 0.25 4.72
N HIS A 401 -11.32 0.67 5.49
CA HIS A 401 -12.00 1.95 5.25
C HIS A 401 -11.42 3.08 6.10
N ASP A 402 -10.53 2.74 7.03
CA ASP A 402 -9.86 3.73 7.85
C ASP A 402 -8.79 4.45 7.04
N SER A 403 -8.94 5.77 6.94
CA SER A 403 -8.00 6.66 6.27
C SER A 403 -7.11 7.39 7.26
N HIS A 404 -7.11 7.05 8.55
CA HIS A 404 -6.30 7.72 9.57
C HIS A 404 -4.99 6.95 9.78
N PRO A 405 -3.91 7.33 9.08
CA PRO A 405 -2.62 6.68 9.24
C PRO A 405 -2.04 6.96 10.62
N GLY A 406 -1.47 5.94 11.24
CA GLY A 406 -0.54 6.11 12.36
C GLY A 406 0.86 6.47 11.87
N LEU A 407 1.76 6.80 12.80
CA LEU A 407 3.20 6.90 12.47
C LEU A 407 3.79 5.57 12.01
N ASP A 408 3.07 4.49 12.30
CA ASP A 408 3.39 3.13 11.93
C ASP A 408 2.68 2.75 10.64
N GLY A 409 3.46 2.28 9.66
CA GLY A 409 2.93 1.80 8.40
C GLY A 409 2.57 2.89 7.40
N HIS A 410 1.80 2.47 6.41
CA HIS A 410 1.46 3.24 5.21
C HIS A 410 -0.01 3.01 4.86
N VAL A 411 -0.75 4.08 4.58
CA VAL A 411 -2.14 4.01 4.11
C VAL A 411 -2.24 4.59 2.70
N PHE A 412 -2.55 3.74 1.73
CA PHE A 412 -2.64 4.11 0.31
C PHE A 412 -4.09 4.01 -0.18
N PRO A 413 -4.53 4.80 -1.18
CA PRO A 413 -5.79 4.55 -1.85
C PRO A 413 -5.83 3.15 -2.46
N ASN A 414 -6.97 2.48 -2.34
CA ASN A 414 -7.12 1.15 -2.89
C ASN A 414 -7.17 1.18 -4.45
N PRO A 415 -6.32 0.38 -5.12
CA PRO A 415 -6.24 0.37 -6.59
C PRO A 415 -7.43 -0.29 -7.28
N VAL A 416 -8.29 -1.00 -6.53
CA VAL A 416 -9.43 -1.76 -7.10
C VAL A 416 -10.79 -1.34 -6.54
N ASP A 417 -10.81 -0.51 -5.50
CA ASP A 417 -12.04 0.06 -4.94
C ASP A 417 -11.82 1.54 -4.56
N PRO A 418 -12.52 2.48 -5.23
CA PRO A 418 -12.35 3.89 -4.96
C PRO A 418 -12.83 4.31 -3.56
N ASN A 419 -13.53 3.48 -2.79
CA ASN A 419 -14.06 3.87 -1.47
C ASN A 419 -13.28 3.29 -0.29
N SER A 420 -12.18 2.57 -0.54
CA SER A 420 -11.34 1.99 0.50
C SER A 420 -9.87 2.35 0.32
N TYR A 421 -9.08 1.92 1.29
CA TYR A 421 -7.65 2.11 1.41
C TYR A 421 -6.97 0.76 1.61
N VAL A 422 -5.65 0.77 1.45
CA VAL A 422 -4.76 -0.33 1.74
C VAL A 422 -3.87 0.13 2.87
N ALA A 423 -3.94 -0.55 4.01
CA ALA A 423 -2.95 -0.39 5.06
C ALA A 423 -1.81 -1.38 4.81
N MET A 424 -0.57 -0.92 4.90
CA MET A 424 0.63 -1.70 4.65
C MET A 424 1.66 -1.48 5.75
N LEU A 425 2.25 -2.58 6.22
CA LEU A 425 3.26 -2.63 7.26
C LEU A 425 4.48 -3.37 6.72
N VAL A 426 5.66 -2.80 6.89
CA VAL A 426 6.91 -3.35 6.39
C VAL A 426 7.83 -3.66 7.57
N HIS A 427 8.23 -4.92 7.69
CA HIS A 427 9.23 -5.40 8.64
C HIS A 427 10.49 -5.81 7.86
N LYS A 428 11.63 -5.18 8.15
CA LYS A 428 12.91 -5.50 7.50
C LYS A 428 13.44 -6.87 7.89
N ASN A 429 13.23 -7.29 9.14
CA ASN A 429 13.78 -8.54 9.67
C ASN A 429 12.83 -9.73 9.45
N GLY A 430 12.79 -10.23 8.21
CA GLY A 430 11.97 -11.38 7.80
C GLY A 430 12.74 -12.71 7.79
N SER A 431 12.95 -13.26 6.58
CA SER A 431 13.55 -14.59 6.38
C SER A 431 14.99 -14.68 6.86
N LEU A 432 15.79 -13.62 6.73
CA LEU A 432 17.19 -13.64 7.13
C LEU A 432 17.38 -13.81 8.64
N SER A 433 16.45 -13.29 9.45
CA SER A 433 16.43 -13.54 10.91
C SER A 433 16.02 -14.98 11.21
N ARG A 434 15.02 -15.53 10.49
CA ARG A 434 14.63 -16.94 10.62
C ARG A 434 15.75 -17.90 10.22
N GLU A 435 16.45 -17.62 9.12
CA GLU A 435 17.60 -18.39 8.63
C GLU A 435 18.76 -18.38 9.62
N GLU A 436 19.00 -17.25 10.28
CA GLU A 436 20.05 -17.15 11.28
C GLU A 436 19.75 -18.03 12.50
N VAL A 437 18.53 -17.96 13.03
CA VAL A 437 18.10 -18.85 14.12
C VAL A 437 18.15 -20.32 13.69
N ARG A 438 17.72 -20.64 12.47
CA ARG A 438 17.85 -21.98 11.88
C ARG A 438 19.30 -22.45 11.83
N ASN A 439 20.23 -21.60 11.39
CA ASN A 439 21.64 -21.95 11.33
C ASN A 439 22.23 -22.19 12.72
N GLN A 440 21.86 -21.38 13.71
CA GLN A 440 22.39 -21.46 15.07
C GLN A 440 21.79 -22.60 15.90
N LYS A 441 20.49 -22.86 15.77
CA LYS A 441 19.74 -23.76 16.67
C LYS A 441 19.23 -25.03 16.00
N ALA A 442 19.21 -25.08 14.66
CA ALA A 442 18.66 -26.20 13.88
C ALA A 442 19.65 -26.74 12.82
N ASN A 443 20.96 -26.58 13.04
CA ASN A 443 22.02 -27.08 12.15
C ASN A 443 21.86 -26.65 10.67
N GLY A 444 21.21 -25.51 10.41
CA GLY A 444 20.97 -25.01 9.07
C GLY A 444 19.89 -25.75 8.27
N SER A 445 19.14 -26.68 8.86
CA SER A 445 18.05 -27.42 8.21
C SER A 445 16.68 -26.85 8.57
N TRP A 446 15.84 -26.64 7.56
CA TRP A 446 14.45 -26.22 7.77
C TRP A 446 13.60 -27.35 8.34
N GLU A 447 13.92 -28.60 8.03
CA GLU A 447 13.29 -29.79 8.59
C GLU A 447 13.54 -29.86 10.10
N ALA A 448 14.80 -29.74 10.54
CA ALA A 448 15.15 -29.69 11.95
C ALA A 448 14.53 -28.47 12.66
N PHE A 449 14.45 -27.33 11.98
CA PHE A 449 13.75 -26.14 12.50
C PHE A 449 12.28 -26.42 12.74
N ASN A 450 11.60 -27.06 11.79
CA ASN A 450 10.19 -27.41 11.91
C ASN A 450 9.96 -28.44 13.03
N GLU A 451 10.84 -29.42 13.20
CA GLU A 451 10.75 -30.37 14.31
C GLU A 451 10.88 -29.69 15.69
N LEU A 452 11.78 -28.71 15.81
CA LEU A 452 11.93 -27.91 17.03
C LEU A 452 10.70 -27.02 17.28
N LEU A 453 10.12 -26.45 16.21
CA LEU A 453 8.91 -25.64 16.27
C LEU A 453 7.68 -26.45 16.71
N ASP A 454 7.57 -27.70 16.26
CA ASP A 454 6.49 -28.62 16.62
C ASP A 454 6.64 -29.19 18.03
N LYS A 455 7.88 -29.35 18.52
CA LYS A 455 8.17 -29.82 19.90
C LYS A 455 7.86 -28.78 20.96
N SER A 456 7.92 -27.50 20.62
CA SER A 456 7.64 -26.41 21.55
C SER A 456 6.13 -26.13 21.64
N PRO A 457 5.55 -26.01 22.85
CA PRO A 457 4.12 -25.75 23.00
C PRO A 457 3.77 -24.32 22.55
N PRO A 458 2.52 -24.07 22.09
CA PRO A 458 2.02 -22.73 21.81
C PRO A 458 2.26 -21.76 22.98
N LEU A 459 2.50 -20.48 22.68
CA LEU A 459 2.86 -19.44 23.66
C LEU A 459 4.24 -19.61 24.29
N ASN A 460 5.00 -20.63 23.85
CA ASN A 460 6.38 -20.87 24.21
C ASN A 460 6.66 -20.88 25.73
N GLU A 461 5.69 -21.33 26.53
CA GLU A 461 5.77 -21.31 28.00
C GLU A 461 6.08 -19.91 28.58
N GLY A 462 5.60 -18.86 27.90
CA GLY A 462 5.86 -17.47 28.29
C GLY A 462 7.22 -16.93 27.86
N LYS A 463 7.97 -17.61 26.98
CA LYS A 463 9.25 -17.13 26.43
C LYS A 463 9.00 -16.32 25.15
N MET A 464 9.28 -15.02 25.19
CA MET A 464 9.08 -14.10 24.07
C MET A 464 10.44 -13.61 23.54
N GLY A 465 10.57 -13.48 22.21
CA GLY A 465 11.80 -12.99 21.59
C GLY A 465 11.55 -11.92 20.53
N PHE A 466 12.55 -11.05 20.37
CA PHE A 466 12.63 -9.96 19.41
C PHE A 466 13.97 -10.07 18.68
N TYR A 467 13.94 -10.11 17.34
CA TYR A 467 15.07 -10.56 16.54
C TYR A 467 15.39 -9.60 15.40
N TYR A 468 16.11 -8.52 15.72
CA TYR A 468 16.50 -7.49 14.77
C TYR A 468 17.95 -7.69 14.34
N LYS A 469 18.14 -8.36 13.19
CA LYS A 469 19.44 -8.56 12.55
C LYS A 469 19.95 -7.28 11.88
N GLU A 470 19.02 -6.50 11.34
CA GLU A 470 19.22 -5.17 10.81
C GLU A 470 18.35 -4.16 11.57
N TRP A 471 18.64 -2.87 11.40
CA TRP A 471 17.78 -1.81 11.91
C TRP A 471 16.35 -2.02 11.42
N GLU A 472 15.40 -2.20 12.34
CA GLU A 472 14.01 -2.48 12.02
C GLU A 472 13.28 -1.20 11.62
N SER A 473 12.32 -1.30 10.70
CA SER A 473 11.46 -0.17 10.32
C SER A 473 10.23 -0.06 11.20
N LEU A 474 9.71 -1.19 11.68
CA LEU A 474 8.49 -1.25 12.48
C LEU A 474 8.61 -2.31 13.59
N PRO A 475 8.75 -1.88 14.86
CA PRO A 475 9.11 -0.52 15.30
C PRO A 475 10.55 -0.13 14.88
N PRO A 476 10.91 1.17 14.91
CA PRO A 476 12.25 1.63 14.55
C PRO A 476 13.32 1.28 15.61
N LEU A 477 13.57 -0.02 15.80
CA LEU A 477 14.51 -0.54 16.79
C LEU A 477 15.89 -0.85 16.17
N PRO A 478 16.97 -0.70 16.96
CA PRO A 478 18.31 -0.98 16.49
C PRO A 478 18.55 -2.48 16.37
N VAL A 479 19.70 -2.84 15.78
CA VAL A 479 20.15 -4.24 15.72
C VAL A 479 20.29 -4.80 17.15
N GLY A 480 19.65 -5.93 17.41
CA GLY A 480 19.65 -6.56 18.72
C GLY A 480 18.69 -7.74 18.83
N TYR A 481 19.10 -8.74 19.62
CA TYR A 481 18.23 -9.85 20.02
C TYR A 481 17.85 -9.70 21.48
N HIS A 482 16.55 -9.62 21.75
CA HIS A 482 15.99 -9.41 23.07
C HIS A 482 15.10 -10.60 23.43
N ARG A 483 15.31 -11.17 24.61
CA ARG A 483 14.61 -12.38 25.07
C ARG A 483 14.03 -12.12 26.44
N TYR A 484 12.76 -12.47 26.64
CA TYR A 484 12.03 -12.25 27.87
C TYR A 484 11.31 -13.52 28.31
N VAL A 485 11.34 -13.80 29.61
CA VAL A 485 10.49 -14.81 30.25
C VAL A 485 9.38 -14.07 31.00
N LEU A 486 8.15 -14.33 30.60
CA LEU A 486 6.95 -13.69 31.12
C LEU A 486 6.39 -14.51 32.30
N ARG A 487 6.23 -13.87 33.46
CA ARG A 487 5.55 -14.49 34.61
C ARG A 487 4.06 -14.14 34.60
N GLN A 488 3.23 -15.17 34.55
CA GLN A 488 1.77 -15.03 34.56
C GLN A 488 1.26 -14.86 36.00
N SER A 489 0.16 -14.12 36.14
CA SER A 489 -0.56 -14.03 37.41
C SER A 489 -1.11 -15.40 37.83
N PRO A 490 -1.04 -15.78 39.13
CA PRO A 490 -1.63 -17.04 39.63
C PRO A 490 -3.16 -17.12 39.45
N SER A 491 -3.84 -15.98 39.26
CA SER A 491 -5.29 -15.86 39.19
C SER A 491 -5.87 -16.11 37.80
N ASN A 492 -5.46 -17.18 37.12
CA ASN A 492 -6.02 -17.66 35.82
C ASN A 492 -6.34 -16.58 34.76
N SER A 493 -5.60 -15.46 34.80
CA SER A 493 -5.67 -14.36 33.86
C SER A 493 -4.30 -14.31 33.23
N TYR A 494 -4.21 -14.53 31.92
CA TYR A 494 -2.95 -14.48 31.16
C TYR A 494 -2.34 -13.06 31.10
N THR A 495 -2.66 -12.22 32.08
CA THR A 495 -2.01 -10.98 32.48
C THR A 495 -0.60 -11.28 32.96
N VAL A 496 0.36 -10.69 32.26
CA VAL A 496 1.78 -10.76 32.62
C VAL A 496 2.03 -9.79 33.78
N GLN A 497 2.59 -10.30 34.88
CA GLN A 497 2.97 -9.47 36.03
C GLN A 497 4.40 -8.92 35.88
N GLU A 498 5.28 -9.68 35.24
CA GLU A 498 6.69 -9.35 35.12
C GLU A 498 7.24 -9.92 33.80
N ALA A 499 8.00 -9.11 33.06
CA ALA A 499 8.78 -9.53 31.90
C ALA A 499 10.27 -9.47 32.25
N LYS A 500 10.90 -10.63 32.47
CA LYS A 500 12.32 -10.68 32.85
C LYS A 500 13.19 -10.93 31.63
N LYS A 501 14.10 -10.00 31.31
CA LYS A 501 15.09 -10.17 30.24
C LYS A 501 16.06 -11.32 30.58
N VAL A 502 16.34 -12.19 29.62
CA VAL A 502 17.27 -13.33 29.75
C VAL A 502 18.25 -13.36 28.57
N PRO A 503 19.44 -13.97 28.72
CA PRO A 503 20.45 -13.93 27.66
C PRO A 503 20.15 -14.87 26.49
N ASP A 504 19.63 -16.08 26.75
CA ASP A 504 19.41 -17.12 25.72
C ASP A 504 18.23 -18.03 26.10
N PHE A 505 17.70 -18.75 25.11
CA PHE A 505 16.76 -19.85 25.30
C PHE A 505 17.36 -21.19 24.83
N ASP A 506 16.71 -22.28 25.24
CA ASP A 506 16.96 -23.59 24.62
C ASP A 506 16.56 -23.57 23.12
N ALA A 507 17.06 -24.53 22.34
CA ALA A 507 16.89 -24.52 20.88
C ALA A 507 15.42 -24.53 20.42
N ALA A 508 14.55 -25.27 21.10
CA ALA A 508 13.14 -25.35 20.73
C ALA A 508 12.42 -24.04 21.06
N ALA A 509 12.70 -23.47 22.22
CA ALA A 509 12.15 -22.19 22.63
C ALA A 509 12.64 -21.03 21.76
N GLU A 510 13.90 -21.04 21.32
CA GLU A 510 14.46 -20.02 20.43
C GLU A 510 13.77 -20.03 19.06
N VAL A 511 13.61 -21.22 18.48
CA VAL A 511 12.93 -21.43 17.19
C VAL A 511 11.48 -20.96 17.24
N ARG A 512 10.76 -21.24 18.34
CA ARG A 512 9.39 -20.73 18.49
C ARG A 512 9.36 -19.23 18.73
N ALA A 513 10.28 -18.69 19.53
CA ALA A 513 10.32 -17.27 19.87
C ALA A 513 10.50 -16.38 18.62
N ILE A 514 11.33 -16.77 17.65
CA ILE A 514 11.47 -16.01 16.40
C ILE A 514 10.17 -16.00 15.58
N VAL A 515 9.50 -17.15 15.45
CA VAL A 515 8.29 -17.26 14.62
C VAL A 515 7.09 -16.60 15.29
N GLU A 516 6.82 -16.90 16.56
CA GLU A 516 5.74 -16.25 17.31
C GLU A 516 6.00 -14.75 17.46
N GLY A 517 7.24 -14.33 17.75
CA GLY A 517 7.60 -12.93 17.88
C GLY A 517 7.32 -12.12 16.61
N GLN A 518 7.67 -12.65 15.44
CA GLN A 518 7.38 -12.01 14.15
C GLN A 518 5.87 -11.90 13.89
N PHE A 519 5.12 -12.99 14.05
CA PHE A 519 3.67 -12.96 13.79
C PHE A 519 2.88 -12.14 14.82
N LEU A 520 3.32 -12.10 16.08
CA LEU A 520 2.74 -11.22 17.09
C LEU A 520 3.00 -9.75 16.77
N SER A 521 4.19 -9.40 16.27
CA SER A 521 4.49 -8.07 15.73
C SER A 521 3.50 -7.69 14.63
N MET A 522 3.42 -8.53 13.61
CA MET A 522 2.54 -8.31 12.46
C MET A 522 1.08 -8.15 12.89
N ARG A 523 0.59 -9.00 13.79
CA ARG A 523 -0.77 -8.93 14.34
C ARG A 523 -1.01 -7.61 15.08
N ALA A 524 -0.14 -7.27 16.04
CA ALA A 524 -0.32 -6.12 16.90
C ALA A 524 -0.30 -4.81 16.10
N HIS A 525 0.64 -4.69 15.16
CA HIS A 525 0.74 -3.52 14.29
C HIS A 525 -0.41 -3.45 13.29
N ALA A 526 -0.90 -4.59 12.78
CA ALA A 526 -2.07 -4.63 11.91
C ALA A 526 -3.33 -4.13 12.64
N GLU A 527 -3.56 -4.59 13.87
CA GLU A 527 -4.66 -4.12 14.71
C GLU A 527 -4.55 -2.61 14.98
N ARG A 528 -3.33 -2.13 15.29
CA ARG A 528 -3.07 -0.71 15.56
C ARG A 528 -3.33 0.22 14.37
N ILE A 529 -3.10 -0.22 13.14
CA ILE A 529 -3.39 0.56 11.92
C ILE A 529 -4.83 0.34 11.40
N GLY A 530 -5.69 -0.28 12.20
CA GLY A 530 -7.12 -0.44 11.88
C GLY A 530 -7.44 -1.60 10.95
N LEU A 531 -6.52 -2.56 10.75
CA LEU A 531 -6.87 -3.82 10.10
C LEU A 531 -7.64 -4.72 11.07
N PRO A 532 -8.63 -5.50 10.57
CA PRO A 532 -9.46 -6.33 11.42
C PRO A 532 -8.66 -7.46 12.10
N CYS A 533 -8.91 -7.66 13.40
CA CYS A 533 -8.36 -8.76 14.19
C CYS A 533 -9.49 -9.46 14.97
N PRO A 534 -9.81 -10.74 14.67
CA PRO A 534 -9.25 -11.55 13.61
C PRO A 534 -9.69 -11.07 12.22
N PRO A 535 -8.84 -11.21 11.18
CA PRO A 535 -9.26 -11.03 9.80
C PRO A 535 -10.19 -12.16 9.35
N GLU A 536 -10.89 -11.98 8.22
CA GLU A 536 -11.73 -13.04 7.63
C GLU A 536 -10.87 -14.17 7.04
N ARG A 537 -9.76 -13.80 6.40
CA ARG A 537 -8.74 -14.72 5.89
C ARG A 537 -7.39 -14.04 5.80
N VAL A 538 -6.33 -14.84 5.89
CA VAL A 538 -4.97 -14.42 5.56
C VAL A 538 -4.50 -15.13 4.30
N ILE A 539 -3.89 -14.40 3.37
CA ILE A 539 -3.26 -14.95 2.17
C ILE A 539 -1.75 -14.83 2.33
N ALA A 540 -1.08 -15.95 2.57
CA ALA A 540 0.37 -16.02 2.68
C ALA A 540 1.03 -16.14 1.29
N THR A 541 2.08 -15.36 1.07
CA THR A 541 2.91 -15.40 -0.14
C THR A 541 4.40 -15.28 0.22
N GLY A 542 5.29 -15.32 -0.78
CA GLY A 542 6.74 -15.31 -0.60
C GLY A 542 7.31 -16.69 -0.22
N GLY A 543 8.64 -16.77 -0.12
CA GLY A 543 9.33 -18.05 0.12
C GLY A 543 8.87 -18.77 1.39
N GLY A 544 8.56 -18.01 2.45
CA GLY A 544 8.07 -18.56 3.72
C GLY A 544 6.67 -19.18 3.65
N SER A 545 5.85 -18.86 2.63
CA SER A 545 4.50 -19.43 2.52
C SER A 545 4.48 -20.90 2.15
N THR A 546 5.61 -21.46 1.72
CA THR A 546 5.76 -22.90 1.44
C THR A 546 5.86 -23.75 2.71
N ASN A 547 6.21 -23.13 3.85
CA ASN A 547 6.39 -23.83 5.11
C ASN A 547 5.07 -23.92 5.89
N LYS A 548 4.45 -25.11 5.87
CA LYS A 548 3.17 -25.39 6.53
C LYS A 548 3.19 -25.18 8.06
N HIS A 549 4.33 -25.34 8.71
CA HIS A 549 4.47 -25.15 10.16
C HIS A 549 4.35 -23.67 10.52
N LEU A 550 4.97 -22.78 9.72
CA LEU A 550 4.80 -21.34 9.85
C LEU A 550 3.34 -20.93 9.63
N LEU A 551 2.69 -21.46 8.60
CA LEU A 551 1.28 -21.14 8.29
C LEU A 551 0.32 -21.60 9.40
N ALA A 552 0.57 -22.73 10.05
CA ALA A 552 -0.23 -23.20 11.17
C ALA A 552 -0.15 -22.27 12.39
N LEU A 553 1.05 -21.75 12.68
CA LEU A 553 1.24 -20.73 13.73
C LEU A 553 0.56 -19.42 13.35
N MET A 554 0.73 -18.97 12.10
CA MET A 554 0.05 -17.78 11.58
C MET A 554 -1.47 -17.87 11.75
N ALA A 555 -2.08 -19.01 11.37
CA ALA A 555 -3.53 -19.23 11.52
C ALA A 555 -3.98 -19.17 12.98
N SER A 556 -3.16 -19.68 13.90
CA SER A 556 -3.45 -19.66 15.34
C SER A 556 -3.32 -18.25 15.94
N ILE A 557 -2.29 -17.50 15.53
CA ILE A 557 -2.01 -16.15 16.04
C ILE A 557 -3.03 -15.16 15.49
N PHE A 558 -3.29 -15.16 14.19
CA PHE A 558 -4.29 -14.27 13.59
C PHE A 558 -5.74 -14.71 13.84
N GLY A 559 -5.98 -15.97 14.20
CA GLY A 559 -7.32 -16.47 14.53
C GLY A 559 -8.21 -16.73 13.31
N CYS A 560 -7.63 -16.88 12.13
CA CYS A 560 -8.33 -17.06 10.86
C CYS A 560 -7.71 -18.19 10.03
N ASP A 561 -8.42 -18.58 8.97
CA ASP A 561 -7.90 -19.53 8.00
C ASP A 561 -6.82 -18.86 7.12
N VAL A 562 -5.77 -19.61 6.82
CA VAL A 562 -4.62 -19.14 6.02
C VAL A 562 -4.61 -19.86 4.68
N TYR A 563 -4.50 -19.06 3.64
CA TYR A 563 -4.50 -19.48 2.25
C TYR A 563 -3.19 -19.15 1.56
N THR A 564 -2.90 -19.78 0.43
CA THR A 564 -1.83 -19.36 -0.49
C THR A 564 -2.40 -19.23 -1.91
N ALA A 565 -1.93 -18.25 -2.67
CA ALA A 565 -2.33 -18.09 -4.07
C ALA A 565 -1.75 -19.20 -4.96
N ASN A 566 -2.48 -19.59 -6.01
CA ASN A 566 -2.04 -20.59 -6.99
C ASN A 566 -0.94 -20.07 -7.91
N CYS A 567 -0.95 -18.77 -8.20
CA CYS A 567 0.05 -18.13 -9.04
C CYS A 567 1.06 -17.38 -8.16
N PRO A 568 2.38 -17.63 -8.30
CA PRO A 568 3.39 -16.99 -7.47
C PRO A 568 3.58 -15.49 -7.78
N ASP A 569 3.30 -15.06 -9.01
CA ASP A 569 3.52 -13.69 -9.47
C ASP A 569 2.23 -12.84 -9.36
N SER A 570 1.88 -12.43 -8.14
CA SER A 570 0.66 -11.66 -7.85
C SER A 570 0.61 -10.30 -8.57
N ALA A 571 1.74 -9.61 -8.69
CA ALA A 571 1.79 -8.27 -9.26
C ALA A 571 1.41 -8.21 -10.76
N PRO A 572 2.06 -8.96 -11.67
CA PRO A 572 1.65 -8.96 -13.08
C PRO A 572 0.27 -9.60 -13.29
N LEU A 573 -0.11 -10.59 -12.49
CA LEU A 573 -1.46 -11.17 -12.55
C LEU A 573 -2.54 -10.13 -12.16
N GLY A 574 -2.30 -9.38 -11.09
CA GLY A 574 -3.20 -8.31 -10.67
C GLY A 574 -3.24 -7.14 -11.64
N ALA A 575 -2.12 -6.82 -12.29
CA ALA A 575 -2.12 -5.88 -13.41
C ALA A 575 -3.00 -6.37 -14.58
N ALA A 576 -2.93 -7.67 -14.94
CA ALA A 576 -3.79 -8.23 -15.99
C ALA A 576 -5.28 -8.16 -15.61
N LEU A 577 -5.60 -8.43 -14.34
CA LEU A 577 -6.96 -8.26 -13.82
C LEU A 577 -7.42 -6.80 -13.88
N ARG A 578 -6.55 -5.85 -13.51
CA ARG A 578 -6.83 -4.41 -13.60
C ARG A 578 -7.02 -3.95 -15.04
N ALA A 579 -6.30 -4.52 -15.99
CA ALA A 579 -6.52 -4.27 -17.42
C ALA A 579 -7.95 -4.67 -17.84
N ALA A 580 -8.38 -5.88 -17.46
CA ALA A 580 -9.74 -6.36 -17.71
C ALA A 580 -10.81 -5.50 -17.00
N HIS A 581 -10.56 -5.13 -15.75
CA HIS A 581 -11.45 -4.31 -14.94
C HIS A 581 -11.61 -2.88 -15.46
N GLY A 582 -10.50 -2.22 -15.81
CA GLY A 582 -10.52 -0.87 -16.39
C GLY A 582 -11.24 -0.85 -17.74
N TRP A 583 -11.02 -1.87 -18.57
CA TRP A 583 -11.76 -2.04 -19.83
C TRP A 583 -13.27 -2.14 -19.60
N ILE A 584 -13.73 -2.99 -18.66
CA ILE A 584 -15.16 -3.07 -18.32
C ILE A 584 -15.71 -1.74 -17.80
N CYS A 585 -14.98 -1.05 -16.91
CA CYS A 585 -15.44 0.22 -16.35
C CYS A 585 -15.62 1.26 -17.46
N GLN A 586 -14.73 1.27 -18.44
CA GLN A 586 -14.84 2.13 -19.62
C GLN A 586 -16.07 1.78 -20.46
N GLU A 587 -16.28 0.50 -20.77
CA GLU A 587 -17.42 0.05 -21.59
C GLU A 587 -18.78 0.33 -20.93
N LYS A 588 -18.85 0.23 -19.60
CA LYS A 588 -20.06 0.56 -18.84
C LYS A 588 -20.21 2.06 -18.57
N GLY A 589 -19.18 2.86 -18.82
CA GLY A 589 -19.15 4.30 -18.49
C GLY A 589 -19.25 4.60 -16.99
N ALA A 590 -18.97 3.61 -16.13
CA ALA A 590 -19.10 3.70 -14.68
C ALA A 590 -18.21 2.65 -14.00
N PHE A 591 -17.84 2.91 -12.75
CA PHE A 591 -17.10 1.95 -11.94
C PHE A 591 -17.92 0.67 -11.72
N VAL A 592 -17.31 -0.48 -12.03
CA VAL A 592 -17.85 -1.81 -11.74
C VAL A 592 -17.05 -2.41 -10.59
N PRO A 593 -17.68 -2.88 -9.49
CA PRO A 593 -16.95 -3.51 -8.40
C PRO A 593 -16.15 -4.73 -8.88
N LEU A 594 -14.85 -4.79 -8.55
CA LEU A 594 -13.99 -5.89 -8.97
C LEU A 594 -14.51 -7.26 -8.53
N ALA A 595 -15.13 -7.33 -7.34
CA ALA A 595 -15.77 -8.53 -6.83
C ALA A 595 -16.85 -9.09 -7.78
N SER A 596 -17.50 -8.26 -8.59
CA SER A 596 -18.47 -8.71 -9.59
C SER A 596 -17.81 -9.43 -10.76
N ILE A 597 -16.58 -9.05 -11.12
CA ILE A 597 -15.77 -9.70 -12.17
C ILE A 597 -15.29 -11.05 -11.66
N LEU A 598 -14.79 -11.08 -10.42
CA LEU A 598 -14.31 -12.29 -9.77
C LEU A 598 -15.42 -13.31 -9.45
N LYS A 599 -16.71 -12.94 -9.45
CA LYS A 599 -17.81 -13.92 -9.34
C LYS A 599 -17.88 -14.90 -10.51
N GLN A 600 -17.32 -14.54 -11.66
CA GLN A 600 -17.21 -15.43 -12.82
C GLN A 600 -16.06 -16.44 -12.64
N ALA A 601 -15.21 -16.25 -11.63
CA ALA A 601 -14.08 -17.11 -11.38
C ALA A 601 -14.51 -18.51 -10.93
N ASN A 602 -13.98 -19.52 -11.62
CA ASN A 602 -14.16 -20.93 -11.32
C ASN A 602 -12.80 -21.59 -10.97
N HIS A 603 -12.78 -22.92 -10.87
CA HIS A 603 -11.58 -23.70 -10.51
C HIS A 603 -10.41 -23.61 -11.50
N GLU A 604 -10.63 -23.14 -12.71
CA GLU A 604 -9.59 -22.99 -13.74
C GLU A 604 -8.96 -21.58 -13.74
N THR A 605 -9.50 -20.65 -12.94
CA THR A 605 -9.03 -19.25 -12.94
C THR A 605 -7.75 -19.04 -12.13
N ALA A 606 -6.99 -18.02 -12.52
CA ALA A 606 -5.69 -17.73 -11.90
C ALA A 606 -5.77 -17.18 -10.47
N PHE A 607 -6.94 -16.72 -10.03
CA PHE A 607 -7.17 -15.98 -8.78
C PHE A 607 -7.58 -16.86 -7.60
N GLN A 608 -7.49 -18.18 -7.76
CA GLN A 608 -7.81 -19.11 -6.69
C GLN A 608 -6.76 -19.13 -5.58
N CYS A 609 -7.25 -19.31 -4.36
CA CYS A 609 -6.46 -19.45 -3.15
C CYS A 609 -6.75 -20.81 -2.51
N ASN A 610 -5.71 -21.56 -2.17
CA ASN A 610 -5.85 -22.85 -1.50
C ASN A 610 -5.82 -22.66 0.01
N LEU A 611 -6.68 -23.37 0.75
CA LEU A 611 -6.62 -23.41 2.21
C LEU A 611 -5.43 -24.29 2.65
N LEU A 612 -4.47 -23.72 3.37
CA LEU A 612 -3.25 -24.42 3.80
C LEU A 612 -3.18 -24.64 5.31
N ALA A 613 -3.77 -23.73 6.10
CA ALA A 613 -3.90 -23.92 7.54
C ALA A 613 -5.26 -23.40 8.03
N LYS A 614 -5.88 -24.16 8.93
CA LYS A 614 -7.14 -23.79 9.57
C LYS A 614 -6.87 -22.99 10.84
N LYS A 615 -7.77 -22.07 11.17
CA LYS A 615 -7.71 -21.34 12.44
C LYS A 615 -7.63 -22.28 13.64
N GLY A 616 -6.83 -21.86 14.62
CA GLY A 616 -6.70 -22.54 15.91
C GLY A 616 -7.97 -22.41 16.78
N SER A 617 -7.89 -22.89 18.03
CA SER A 617 -8.97 -22.72 18.99
C SER A 617 -9.16 -21.24 19.36
N ARG A 618 -10.40 -20.85 19.64
CA ARG A 618 -10.72 -19.49 20.10
C ARG A 618 -9.93 -19.10 21.35
N GLU A 619 -9.80 -20.03 22.29
CA GLU A 619 -9.03 -19.83 23.53
C GLU A 619 -7.56 -19.52 23.25
N LEU A 620 -6.94 -20.20 22.29
CA LEU A 620 -5.54 -19.96 21.93
C LEU A 620 -5.38 -18.60 21.23
N HIS A 621 -6.30 -18.23 20.33
CA HIS A 621 -6.28 -16.93 19.67
C HIS A 621 -6.42 -15.76 20.66
N GLU A 622 -7.30 -15.90 21.67
CA GLU A 622 -7.47 -14.93 22.75
C GLU A 622 -6.19 -14.78 23.59
N LYS A 623 -5.47 -15.88 23.87
CA LYS A 623 -4.16 -15.84 24.56
C LYS A 623 -3.09 -15.14 23.74
N TYR A 624 -3.02 -15.41 22.42
CA TYR A 624 -2.09 -14.68 21.55
C TYR A 624 -2.43 -13.19 21.45
N GLY A 625 -3.70 -12.79 21.59
CA GLY A 625 -4.09 -11.38 21.62
C GLY A 625 -3.54 -10.65 22.84
N GLN A 626 -3.61 -11.30 24.01
CA GLN A 626 -3.00 -10.77 25.24
C GLN A 626 -1.47 -10.71 25.12
N LEU A 627 -0.87 -11.73 24.51
CA LEU A 627 0.57 -11.76 24.28
C LEU A 627 1.03 -10.68 23.30
N ALA A 628 0.21 -10.35 22.29
CA ALA A 628 0.45 -9.26 21.36
C ALA A 628 0.45 -7.89 22.07
N ALA A 629 -0.46 -7.66 23.02
CA ALA A 629 -0.49 -6.45 23.83
C ALA A 629 0.77 -6.31 24.71
N VAL A 630 1.16 -7.37 25.43
CA VAL A 630 2.40 -7.39 26.23
C VAL A 630 3.63 -7.15 25.35
N ARG A 631 3.63 -7.71 24.13
CA ARG A 631 4.71 -7.49 23.18
C ARG A 631 4.86 -6.01 22.85
N MET A 632 3.75 -5.30 22.58
CA MET A 632 3.76 -3.85 22.30
C MET A 632 4.30 -3.03 23.49
N GLU A 633 3.98 -3.41 24.73
CA GLU A 633 4.52 -2.76 25.93
C GLU A 633 6.05 -2.89 26.01
N ILE A 634 6.59 -4.09 25.73
CA ILE A 634 8.04 -4.32 25.71
C ILE A 634 8.68 -3.57 24.54
N GLU A 635 8.05 -3.54 23.36
CA GLU A 635 8.55 -2.73 22.24
C GLU A 635 8.67 -1.26 22.59
N HIS A 636 7.67 -0.70 23.29
CA HIS A 636 7.70 0.68 23.75
C HIS A 636 8.87 0.92 24.72
N GLN A 637 9.10 0.03 25.68
CA GLN A 637 10.24 0.11 26.59
C GLN A 637 11.58 0.07 25.84
N LEU A 638 11.71 -0.81 24.86
CA LEU A 638 12.92 -0.89 24.03
C LEU A 638 13.15 0.39 23.20
N LEU A 639 12.06 1.04 22.74
CA LEU A 639 12.15 2.31 22.03
C LEU A 639 12.61 3.43 22.97
N GLU A 640 12.07 3.51 24.18
CA GLU A 640 12.50 4.48 25.21
C GLU A 640 13.97 4.28 25.60
N GLU A 641 14.44 3.04 25.73
CA GLU A 641 15.85 2.71 25.97
C GLU A 641 16.76 3.16 24.81
N THR A 642 16.26 3.11 23.57
CA THR A 642 17.05 3.44 22.36
C THR A 642 17.07 4.95 22.10
N HIS A 643 15.94 5.61 22.30
CA HIS A 643 15.72 7.02 22.05
C HIS A 643 15.20 7.67 23.34
N PRO A 644 16.08 7.90 24.34
CA PRO A 644 15.67 8.62 25.55
C PRO A 644 15.06 9.97 25.13
N PRO A 645 14.01 10.46 25.83
CA PRO A 645 13.29 11.66 25.46
C PRO A 645 14.27 12.78 25.06
N GLN A 646 14.07 13.41 23.89
CA GLN A 646 14.94 14.50 23.42
C GLN A 646 15.13 15.59 24.48
N ALA A 647 14.13 15.81 25.34
CA ALA A 647 14.23 16.70 26.49
C ALA A 647 15.34 16.30 27.48
N GLU A 648 15.51 15.01 27.79
CA GLU A 648 16.58 14.55 28.70
C GLU A 648 17.97 14.67 28.05
N VAL A 649 18.07 14.41 26.75
CA VAL A 649 19.30 14.56 25.97
C VAL A 649 19.71 16.04 25.85
N GLU A 650 18.75 16.94 25.59
CA GLU A 650 19.00 18.38 25.53
C GLU A 650 19.28 18.97 26.93
N VAL A 651 18.62 18.47 27.98
CA VAL A 651 18.93 18.84 29.37
C VAL A 651 20.36 18.42 29.73
N GLU A 652 20.82 17.24 29.34
CA GLU A 652 22.21 16.84 29.60
C GLU A 652 23.23 17.61 28.75
N LYS A 653 22.91 17.93 27.49
CA LYS A 653 23.75 18.86 26.69
C LYS A 653 23.82 20.25 27.30
N ALA A 654 22.70 20.76 27.81
CA ALA A 654 22.62 22.06 28.47
C ALA A 654 23.45 22.06 29.77
N LYS A 655 23.30 21.04 30.62
CA LYS A 655 24.13 20.85 31.83
C LYS A 655 25.61 20.79 31.49
N ALA A 656 26.00 20.01 30.48
CA ALA A 656 27.40 19.91 30.05
C ALA A 656 27.95 21.25 29.52
N THR A 657 27.11 22.07 28.90
CA THR A 657 27.47 23.41 28.41
C THR A 657 27.64 24.40 29.55
N VAL A 658 26.73 24.38 30.53
CA VAL A 658 26.80 25.22 31.75
C VAL A 658 28.04 24.88 32.59
N GLU A 659 28.34 23.60 32.78
CA GLU A 659 29.56 23.17 33.50
C GLU A 659 30.85 23.60 32.78
N LYS A 660 30.90 23.54 31.44
CA LYS A 660 32.02 24.09 30.67
C LYS A 660 32.15 25.61 30.82
N ALA A 661 31.03 26.33 30.83
CA ALA A 661 31.02 27.78 31.02
C ALA A 661 31.51 28.14 32.43
N LYS A 662 31.02 27.46 33.47
CA LYS A 662 31.49 27.60 34.85
C LYS A 662 32.99 27.39 34.97
N ALA A 663 33.51 26.27 34.44
CA ALA A 663 34.95 25.98 34.49
C ALA A 663 35.80 27.07 33.82
N LYS A 664 35.28 27.71 32.76
CA LYS A 664 35.96 28.82 32.07
C LYS A 664 35.97 30.10 32.91
N VAL A 665 34.89 30.40 33.62
CA VAL A 665 34.75 31.60 34.48
C VAL A 665 35.55 31.44 35.77
N GLU A 666 35.54 30.26 36.40
CA GLU A 666 36.33 29.98 37.60
C GLU A 666 37.84 30.08 37.32
N LYS A 667 38.29 29.68 36.13
CA LYS A 667 39.68 29.85 35.68
C LYS A 667 40.10 31.32 35.55
N ALA A 668 39.14 32.25 35.42
CA ALA A 668 39.37 33.68 35.42
C ALA A 668 39.36 34.32 36.83
N GLY A 669 39.30 33.52 37.90
CA GLY A 669 39.37 33.98 39.29
C GLY A 669 38.03 34.43 39.87
N VAL A 670 36.91 34.19 39.18
CA VAL A 670 35.56 34.52 39.64
C VAL A 670 34.87 33.24 40.09
N LYS A 671 34.47 33.17 41.37
CA LYS A 671 33.77 32.01 41.94
C LYS A 671 32.32 32.02 41.47
N VAL A 672 31.86 30.92 40.89
CA VAL A 672 30.49 30.78 40.35
C VAL A 672 29.76 29.66 41.09
N GLU A 673 28.62 29.98 41.69
CA GLU A 673 27.68 28.99 42.26
C GLU A 673 26.51 28.80 41.29
N ILE A 674 26.25 27.54 40.90
CA ILE A 674 25.10 27.18 40.07
C ILE A 674 23.96 26.87 41.03
N TYR A 675 22.88 27.64 40.96
CA TYR A 675 21.65 27.36 41.67
C TYR A 675 20.87 26.28 40.90
N GLN A 676 20.68 25.12 41.55
CA GLN A 676 20.09 23.92 40.95
C GLN A 676 18.55 24.00 40.81
N GLU A 677 17.91 25.01 41.40
CA GLU A 677 16.44 25.13 41.53
C GLU A 677 15.68 25.37 40.21
N LEU A 678 16.36 25.62 39.08
CA LEU A 678 15.70 25.86 37.78
C LEU A 678 15.48 24.61 36.92
N PHE A 679 15.99 23.44 37.32
CA PHE A 679 15.81 22.21 36.54
C PHE A 679 14.70 21.29 37.06
N GLU A 680 14.28 21.43 38.32
CA GLU A 680 13.29 20.54 38.95
C GLU A 680 11.87 21.13 39.00
N GLU A 681 11.68 22.45 38.88
CA GLU A 681 10.36 23.11 39.04
C GLU A 681 9.64 23.54 37.74
N THR A 682 10.17 23.24 36.55
CA THR A 682 9.45 23.44 35.27
C THR A 682 9.02 22.11 34.63
N TYR A 683 8.20 21.33 35.35
CA TYR A 683 7.35 20.29 34.76
C TYR A 683 5.88 20.69 34.92
N PRO A 684 5.28 21.21 33.84
CA PRO A 684 4.24 20.42 33.17
C PRO A 684 4.32 20.56 31.65
N TYR A 685 5.12 19.72 30.99
CA TYR A 685 5.26 19.70 29.52
C TYR A 685 4.51 18.54 28.84
N HIS A 686 3.64 17.83 29.56
CA HIS A 686 2.87 16.72 28.98
C HIS A 686 1.59 17.16 28.23
N ASP A 687 1.04 18.35 28.48
CA ASP A 687 -0.21 18.82 27.86
C ASP A 687 -0.04 19.87 26.74
N ALA A 688 1.19 20.34 26.46
CA ALA A 688 1.43 21.35 25.42
C ALA A 688 1.62 20.76 24.01
N ILE A 689 2.07 19.50 23.91
CA ILE A 689 2.28 18.82 22.62
C ILE A 689 0.94 18.44 21.97
N SER A 690 -0.15 18.38 22.73
CA SER A 690 -1.50 18.17 22.20
C SER A 690 -2.17 19.45 21.65
N SER A 691 -1.56 20.64 21.79
CA SER A 691 -2.20 21.92 21.43
C SER A 691 -1.44 22.82 20.44
N GLY A 692 -0.34 22.38 19.82
CA GLY A 692 0.21 23.02 18.61
C GLY A 692 0.72 24.46 18.78
N LEU A 693 1.40 24.75 19.90
CA LEU A 693 2.02 26.07 20.12
C LEU A 693 3.48 26.12 19.61
N ASN A 694 3.75 27.19 18.86
CA ASN A 694 4.97 27.50 18.11
C ASN A 694 6.15 27.85 19.05
N VAL A 695 7.27 27.13 18.97
CA VAL A 695 8.47 27.38 19.80
C VAL A 695 9.38 28.37 19.09
N ALA A 696 9.06 29.65 19.22
CA ALA A 696 9.93 30.75 18.80
C ALA A 696 10.00 31.78 19.91
N THR A 697 10.67 31.44 21.02
CA THR A 697 11.26 32.37 22.00
C THR A 697 11.87 31.55 23.11
N LEU A 698 13.18 31.32 23.07
CA LEU A 698 14.03 31.09 24.24
C LEU A 698 15.48 31.28 23.77
N ASP A 699 15.76 32.50 23.35
CA ASP A 699 17.10 33.05 23.20
C ASP A 699 17.16 34.25 24.14
N HIS A 700 17.22 33.98 25.46
CA HIS A 700 17.53 34.98 26.47
C HIS A 700 18.08 34.40 27.77
#